data_AF-A0A9P2YI72-F1
#
_entry.id   AF-A0A9P2YI72-F1
#
_cell.length_a   1.000
_cell.length_b   1.000
_cell.length_c   1.000
_cell.angle_alpha   90.00
_cell.angle_beta   90.00
_cell.angle_gamma   90.00
#
_symmetry.space_group_name_H-M   'P 1'
#
loop_
_entity.id
_entity.type
_entity.pdbx_description
1 polymer ?
#
loop_
_entity_poly.entity_id
_entity_poly.type
_entity_poly.pdbx_seq_one_letter_code
_entity_poly.pdbx_strand_id
1 'polypeptide(L)'
;MIDWTPYLKSISEKYAQWETFYTLTDVEGKTRPSKTAPLLRDLWVQTIEKEPQNRQERPERPEKPERFTVLDGLRKYATNHVLLKGRPGSGKSTALARLLLEESVEAQSLRLNQQNQAKIIQIPILIELRLYETSILDLILQFLKRHKLIIDSNTLESWLLENQNFRPLLLFDGINELPSDTARQNLKNFRQQYAEISMIFTTRDLGSDDLDIEKKLEMLPLTGRQMEDFVKAYLPEKGEEMLKQLGNRLKELGETPLLLWMLCSVFDDNQNKIPANLGLVFRDFTKKIDIRKGVKISEDLHLWQNRLLQHLAWTMTTGENPTEIKLSISKNQAEEILIEFLQGKISYPDNTALEWLEDLLKYHLIHLEGNDKIAFRHQLIQEYYTAEELKKKLPHLRDDQLQWDYLNYLKWTEPMALLLGLLDNETQAKRVVKLGLEIDLKLGARLAGEVNFKFQKQTVGLVLGLDVPKRFKVELLGLTKSNQVVNELLKALKDSDEDVRGNAVEALGKIGTETAIAGLLKALKDSYFSVRWKAVEALGKIGTETTIPGLLKALEDSDKDVRSNAVVALCKIGSETAIAGLFKVLEHSDKDVRGKAAFALGKIGSETAIPRSLKALENSDRNARRSAAFALGKIGSEEGIPVLLKALEDSDGYVRWKAAEALGKISSETAIPGLLKALEDSDRFVRWNAAEALGKISSETAIPGLLKALKDSNSAVRWNAAEALGKIGSETAIPELLRALKDSNSAVRWNAAEALGKIGSETAIAGLLKALKDSNEYVRSNAAFALGKIGSETAIAGLLKALEDSDEFVRRNAAFALGEIGSETAIAGLLKALEDSNKDVRKNAAEALGKIGSEAAMTELIKCLKNPDFVTLNNGDTLSQAREALDTIQNKLKYYHPLSQPMNQQVYISYNWQEDSNEMANQIVQAFAAKGIEIIRDKTHTSYKDSIKNFMRQIGQGKCVVVVISDRYLKSENCMFELVEIARNGDFYQRIFPIILPDARRIHKAIERLQYIRHWEGRIQELENAMHSGGLANLQGITDDLNLYTEIRHRIASLTDILKDMKTLDINLHGQSEFAAVIKAVETKLAEDGQNIPASSEKNASLSSITYDFRGATIGNLAHNVQGSQQNYPQQPNNNNPEEK
;
A
#
# COMPACT_ATOMS: atom_id res chain seq x y z
N MET A 1 0.39 2.92 -22.64
CA MET A 1 1.16 3.18 -21.40
C MET A 1 0.67 4.49 -20.80
N ILE A 2 0.24 4.49 -19.54
CA ILE A 2 -0.36 5.66 -18.88
C ILE A 2 0.75 6.62 -18.44
N ASP A 3 0.62 7.93 -18.72
CA ASP A 3 1.55 8.92 -18.15
C ASP A 3 1.09 9.38 -16.76
N TRP A 4 1.76 8.86 -15.74
CA TRP A 4 1.52 9.22 -14.34
C TRP A 4 2.10 10.58 -13.91
N THR A 5 2.84 11.32 -14.77
CA THR A 5 3.49 12.59 -14.37
C THR A 5 2.49 13.66 -13.90
N PRO A 6 1.40 13.97 -14.65
CA PRO A 6 0.46 15.01 -14.25
C PRO A 6 -0.27 14.65 -12.94
N TYR A 7 -0.54 13.35 -12.77
CA TYR A 7 -1.16 12.78 -11.58
C TYR A 7 -0.29 12.95 -10.34
N LEU A 8 0.91 12.38 -10.32
CA LEU A 8 1.81 12.40 -9.16
C LEU A 8 2.17 13.83 -8.74
N LYS A 9 2.39 14.71 -9.74
CA LYS A 9 2.57 16.15 -9.50
C LYS A 9 1.33 16.78 -8.88
N SER A 10 0.12 16.50 -9.39
CA SER A 10 -1.13 17.02 -8.81
C SER A 10 -1.43 16.48 -7.41
N ILE A 11 -1.00 15.26 -7.08
CA ILE A 11 -1.05 14.73 -5.71
C ILE A 11 -0.10 15.53 -4.82
N SER A 12 1.16 15.69 -5.24
CA SER A 12 2.18 16.39 -4.45
C SER A 12 1.84 17.87 -4.22
N GLU A 13 1.38 18.60 -5.25
CA GLU A 13 0.96 20.00 -5.13
C GLU A 13 -0.21 20.18 -4.15
N LYS A 14 -1.19 19.28 -4.17
CA LYS A 14 -2.40 19.36 -3.33
C LYS A 14 -2.09 18.93 -1.90
N TYR A 15 -1.49 17.76 -1.72
CA TYR A 15 -1.25 17.16 -0.41
C TYR A 15 -0.01 17.74 0.30
N ALA A 16 0.90 18.47 -0.36
CA ALA A 16 1.97 19.20 0.35
C ALA A 16 1.44 20.25 1.35
N GLN A 17 0.22 20.78 1.14
CA GLN A 17 -0.41 21.71 2.09
C GLN A 17 -0.98 21.02 3.33
N TRP A 18 -1.09 19.69 3.32
CA TRP A 18 -1.62 18.88 4.42
C TRP A 18 -0.87 19.13 5.75
N GLU A 19 0.41 19.52 5.73
CA GLU A 19 1.14 19.89 6.94
C GLU A 19 0.54 21.06 7.74
N THR A 20 -0.43 21.78 7.17
CA THR A 20 -1.09 22.93 7.79
C THR A 20 -2.58 22.73 8.10
N PHE A 21 -3.11 21.54 7.84
CA PHE A 21 -4.53 21.22 7.98
C PHE A 21 -4.75 19.92 8.77
N TYR A 22 -5.86 19.82 9.49
CA TYR A 22 -6.05 18.72 10.43
C TYR A 22 -6.66 17.45 9.77
N THR A 23 -7.66 17.61 8.91
CA THR A 23 -8.22 16.51 8.08
C THR A 23 -7.78 16.61 6.61
N LEU A 24 -7.93 15.53 5.83
CA LEU A 24 -7.82 15.60 4.35
C LEU A 24 -8.73 16.69 3.77
N THR A 25 -9.93 16.79 4.33
CA THR A 25 -11.06 17.59 3.86
C THR A 25 -10.94 19.09 4.19
N ASP A 26 -9.93 19.46 4.96
CA ASP A 26 -9.54 20.86 5.19
C ASP A 26 -8.59 21.40 4.10
N VAL A 27 -7.98 20.52 3.28
CA VAL A 27 -6.99 20.88 2.24
C VAL A 27 -7.65 21.45 0.97
N GLU A 28 -8.91 21.09 0.66
CA GLU A 28 -9.59 21.61 -0.53
C GLU A 28 -10.13 23.04 -0.32
N GLY A 29 -9.57 23.99 -1.08
CA GLY A 29 -10.18 25.30 -1.32
C GLY A 29 -10.09 26.33 -0.18
N LYS A 30 -9.30 26.09 0.88
CA LYS A 30 -9.21 26.99 2.04
C LYS A 30 -7.81 27.55 2.28
N THR A 31 -7.74 28.75 2.84
CA THR A 31 -6.51 29.41 3.26
C THR A 31 -6.00 28.86 4.59
N ARG A 32 -4.69 29.00 4.86
CA ARG A 32 -4.05 28.54 6.10
C ARG A 32 -4.81 29.01 7.36
N PRO A 33 -5.06 28.13 8.35
CA PRO A 33 -5.60 28.53 9.65
C PRO A 33 -4.67 29.51 10.38
N SER A 34 -5.23 30.40 11.21
CA SER A 34 -4.43 31.34 12.02
C SER A 34 -3.58 30.67 13.10
N LYS A 35 -3.95 29.44 13.53
CA LYS A 35 -3.13 28.53 14.34
C LYS A 35 -3.28 27.11 13.78
N THR A 36 -2.18 26.50 13.38
CA THR A 36 -2.12 25.14 12.82
C THR A 36 -1.88 24.09 13.91
N ALA A 37 -2.41 22.88 13.73
CA ALA A 37 -2.10 21.76 14.61
C ALA A 37 -0.63 21.31 14.45
N PRO A 38 0.14 21.10 15.52
CA PRO A 38 1.44 20.43 15.44
C PRO A 38 1.36 19.07 14.78
N LEU A 39 2.34 18.75 13.95
CA LEU A 39 2.32 17.56 13.13
C LEU A 39 2.87 16.36 13.89
N LEU A 40 1.98 15.45 14.30
CA LEU A 40 2.33 14.21 15.00
C LEU A 40 2.90 13.19 13.99
N ARG A 41 4.21 13.29 13.71
CA ARG A 41 4.90 12.44 12.73
C ARG A 41 5.09 11.00 13.20
N ASP A 42 5.21 10.77 14.50
CA ASP A 42 5.61 9.46 15.07
C ASP A 42 4.43 8.75 15.77
N LEU A 43 3.27 8.69 15.12
CA LEU A 43 2.19 7.82 15.58
C LEU A 43 2.60 6.35 15.47
N TRP A 44 2.15 5.53 16.41
CA TRP A 44 2.54 4.11 16.51
C TRP A 44 1.36 3.17 16.26
N VAL A 45 1.68 2.02 15.67
CA VAL A 45 0.77 0.88 15.53
C VAL A 45 1.33 -0.36 16.22
N GLN A 46 0.46 -1.29 16.57
CA GLN A 46 0.84 -2.65 16.96
C GLN A 46 0.08 -3.71 16.17
N THR A 47 0.69 -4.87 15.92
CA THR A 47 -0.01 -6.02 15.32
C THR A 47 -1.04 -6.60 16.29
N ILE A 48 -2.25 -6.88 15.81
CA ILE A 48 -3.29 -7.56 16.59
C ILE A 48 -3.07 -9.08 16.49
N GLU A 49 -3.00 -9.78 17.62
CA GLU A 49 -2.94 -11.25 17.66
C GLU A 49 -4.25 -11.87 17.12
N LYS A 50 -4.14 -13.04 16.48
CA LYS A 50 -5.30 -13.80 15.98
C LYS A 50 -6.00 -14.45 17.18
N GLU A 51 -7.22 -14.01 17.53
CA GLU A 51 -8.02 -14.75 18.51
C GLU A 51 -8.24 -16.18 17.97
N PRO A 52 -7.93 -17.23 18.76
CA PRO A 52 -8.11 -18.60 18.29
C PRO A 52 -9.60 -18.89 18.10
N GLN A 53 -9.96 -19.33 16.89
CA GLN A 53 -11.35 -19.64 16.52
C GLN A 53 -11.96 -20.78 17.35
N ASN A 54 -11.12 -21.54 18.06
CA ASN A 54 -11.50 -22.65 18.91
C ASN A 54 -10.90 -22.53 20.32
N ARG A 55 -11.73 -22.52 21.37
CA ARG A 55 -11.25 -22.38 22.78
C ARG A 55 -10.34 -23.52 23.27
N GLN A 56 -10.27 -24.63 22.53
CA GLN A 56 -9.41 -25.77 22.83
C GLN A 56 -8.05 -25.72 22.12
N GLU A 57 -7.91 -24.88 21.09
CA GLU A 57 -6.63 -24.62 20.43
C GLU A 57 -5.85 -23.60 21.27
N ARG A 58 -4.97 -24.10 22.15
CA ARG A 58 -3.92 -23.25 22.73
C ARG A 58 -2.93 -22.89 21.62
N PRO A 59 -2.70 -21.61 21.29
CA PRO A 59 -1.57 -21.23 20.45
C PRO A 59 -0.29 -21.68 21.14
N GLU A 60 0.62 -22.34 20.41
CA GLU A 60 1.97 -22.64 20.92
C GLU A 60 2.82 -21.37 20.98
N ARG A 61 2.55 -20.57 22.02
CA ARG A 61 3.02 -19.20 22.31
C ARG A 61 2.29 -18.14 21.48
N PRO A 62 1.80 -17.05 22.10
CA PRO A 62 1.39 -15.86 21.36
C PRO A 62 2.60 -15.24 20.64
N GLU A 63 2.45 -14.89 19.37
CA GLU A 63 3.42 -14.06 18.66
C GLU A 63 3.45 -12.69 19.32
N LYS A 64 4.62 -12.24 19.79
CA LYS A 64 4.72 -10.95 20.49
C LYS A 64 4.28 -9.82 19.56
N PRO A 65 3.35 -8.95 19.98
CA PRO A 65 2.83 -7.90 19.11
C PRO A 65 3.97 -6.96 18.69
N GLU A 66 4.27 -6.96 17.40
CA GLU A 66 5.28 -6.08 16.81
C GLU A 66 4.75 -4.63 16.81
N ARG A 67 5.65 -3.66 16.99
CA ARG A 67 5.30 -2.24 16.96
C ARG A 67 6.15 -1.48 15.94
N PHE A 68 5.49 -0.55 15.26
CA PHE A 68 6.04 0.25 14.18
C PHE A 68 5.54 1.68 14.29
N THR A 69 6.19 2.63 13.60
CA THR A 69 5.48 3.84 13.19
C THR A 69 4.32 3.43 12.25
N VAL A 70 3.27 4.23 12.15
CA VAL A 70 2.11 3.86 11.30
C VAL A 70 2.56 3.52 9.87
N LEU A 71 3.41 4.35 9.27
CA LEU A 71 3.81 4.19 7.87
C LEU A 71 4.73 2.98 7.67
N ASP A 72 5.67 2.71 8.58
CA ASP A 72 6.53 1.52 8.49
C ASP A 72 5.69 0.24 8.60
N GLY A 73 4.70 0.22 9.50
CA GLY A 73 3.78 -0.90 9.65
C GLY A 73 2.93 -1.12 8.39
N LEU A 74 2.38 -0.04 7.82
CA LEU A 74 1.63 -0.09 6.56
C LEU A 74 2.50 -0.62 5.41
N ARG A 75 3.67 -0.03 5.18
CA ARG A 75 4.63 -0.45 4.15
C ARG A 75 5.07 -1.90 4.30
N LYS A 76 5.32 -2.37 5.54
CA LYS A 76 5.75 -3.76 5.82
C LYS A 76 4.70 -4.81 5.42
N TYR A 77 3.40 -4.51 5.54
CA TYR A 77 2.33 -5.50 5.37
C TYR A 77 1.41 -5.28 4.16
N ALA A 78 1.50 -4.15 3.46
CA ALA A 78 0.64 -3.81 2.31
C ALA A 78 0.57 -4.91 1.22
N THR A 79 1.66 -5.65 1.01
CA THR A 79 1.75 -6.74 0.02
C THR A 79 0.86 -7.95 0.31
N ASN A 80 0.42 -8.15 1.55
CA ASN A 80 -0.50 -9.25 1.93
C ASN A 80 -1.92 -8.75 2.23
N HIS A 81 -2.22 -7.51 1.85
CA HIS A 81 -3.28 -6.67 2.39
C HIS A 81 -3.14 -6.39 3.90
N VAL A 82 -3.36 -5.14 4.31
CA VAL A 82 -3.30 -4.76 5.74
C VAL A 82 -4.48 -3.91 6.16
N LEU A 83 -5.04 -4.24 7.32
CA LEU A 83 -6.17 -3.53 7.93
C LEU A 83 -5.70 -2.69 9.12
N LEU A 84 -5.83 -1.37 9.00
CA LEU A 84 -5.55 -0.40 10.06
C LEU A 84 -6.83 -0.10 10.87
N LYS A 85 -6.94 -0.71 12.05
CA LYS A 85 -7.95 -0.38 13.06
C LYS A 85 -7.52 0.83 13.88
N GLY A 86 -8.48 1.58 14.39
CA GLY A 86 -8.23 2.68 15.32
C GLY A 86 -9.49 3.44 15.69
N ARG A 87 -9.47 4.10 16.86
CA ARG A 87 -10.56 4.97 17.32
C ARG A 87 -10.89 6.10 16.32
N PRO A 88 -12.11 6.65 16.38
CA PRO A 88 -12.43 7.89 15.67
C PRO A 88 -11.45 9.01 16.04
N GLY A 89 -11.00 9.78 15.04
CA GLY A 89 -10.00 10.84 15.25
C GLY A 89 -8.55 10.39 15.49
N SER A 90 -8.24 9.09 15.46
CA SER A 90 -6.88 8.56 15.72
C SER A 90 -5.83 8.89 14.65
N GLY A 91 -6.24 9.37 13.47
CA GLY A 91 -5.35 9.71 12.35
C GLY A 91 -5.18 8.62 11.28
N LYS A 92 -6.18 7.73 11.08
CA LYS A 92 -6.13 6.68 10.04
C LYS A 92 -6.09 7.25 8.62
N SER A 93 -7.12 8.01 8.24
CA SER A 93 -7.19 8.75 6.96
C SER A 93 -5.96 9.62 6.76
N THR A 94 -5.55 10.31 7.82
CA THR A 94 -4.33 11.13 7.90
C THR A 94 -3.07 10.34 7.55
N ALA A 95 -2.93 9.10 8.04
CA ALA A 95 -1.81 8.23 7.69
C ALA A 95 -1.88 7.77 6.21
N LEU A 96 -3.06 7.49 5.67
CA LEU A 96 -3.21 7.18 4.24
C LEU A 96 -2.84 8.37 3.34
N ALA A 97 -3.27 9.59 3.66
CA ALA A 97 -2.88 10.79 2.91
C ALA A 97 -1.39 11.09 3.00
N ARG A 98 -0.77 10.84 4.16
CA ARG A 98 0.68 10.98 4.30
C ARG A 98 1.44 9.92 3.49
N LEU A 99 0.97 8.67 3.48
CA LEU A 99 1.53 7.61 2.64
C LEU A 99 1.37 7.95 1.15
N LEU A 100 0.17 8.36 0.73
CA LEU A 100 -0.13 8.86 -0.63
C LEU A 100 0.87 9.94 -1.07
N LEU A 101 1.17 10.92 -0.20
CA LEU A 101 2.12 11.99 -0.48
C LEU A 101 3.57 11.46 -0.56
N GLU A 102 4.03 10.71 0.45
CA GLU A 102 5.41 10.19 0.50
C GLU A 102 5.72 9.28 -0.70
N GLU A 103 4.84 8.31 -1.00
CA GLU A 103 4.99 7.42 -2.16
C GLU A 103 4.90 8.20 -3.50
N SER A 104 4.09 9.25 -3.58
CA SER A 104 3.99 10.08 -4.81
C SER A 104 5.24 10.92 -5.05
N VAL A 105 5.86 11.45 -4.00
CA VAL A 105 7.13 12.19 -4.08
C VAL A 105 8.27 11.24 -4.43
N GLU A 106 8.32 10.05 -3.82
CA GLU A 106 9.30 9.02 -4.16
C GLU A 106 9.16 8.60 -5.65
N ALA A 107 7.95 8.28 -6.10
CA ALA A 107 7.67 7.90 -7.49
C ALA A 107 8.12 8.95 -8.53
N GLN A 108 8.00 10.25 -8.22
CA GLN A 108 8.55 11.32 -9.07
C GLN A 108 10.07 11.37 -9.06
N SER A 109 10.69 11.25 -7.88
CA SER A 109 12.15 11.30 -7.75
C SER A 109 12.86 10.15 -8.48
N LEU A 110 12.29 8.95 -8.43
CA LEU A 110 12.79 7.76 -9.13
C LEU A 110 12.66 7.89 -10.66
N ARG A 111 11.66 8.62 -11.15
CA ARG A 111 11.44 8.85 -12.60
C ARG A 111 12.36 9.93 -13.18
N LEU A 112 12.79 10.90 -12.36
CA LEU A 112 13.78 11.92 -12.76
C LEU A 112 15.20 11.34 -12.88
N ASN A 113 15.55 10.40 -11.99
CA ASN A 113 16.86 9.74 -11.99
C ASN A 113 16.87 8.51 -12.93
N GLN A 114 16.95 8.75 -14.25
CA GLN A 114 16.89 7.73 -15.31
C GLN A 114 17.98 6.63 -15.28
N GLN A 115 18.86 6.61 -14.28
CA GLN A 115 19.95 5.63 -14.13
C GLN A 115 19.60 4.41 -13.26
N ASN A 116 18.51 4.42 -12.48
CA ASN A 116 18.13 3.32 -11.59
C ASN A 116 16.99 2.44 -12.15
N GLN A 117 17.27 1.63 -13.16
CA GLN A 117 16.28 0.77 -13.85
C GLN A 117 15.76 -0.44 -13.03
N ALA A 118 16.18 -0.61 -11.76
CA ALA A 118 15.89 -1.80 -10.95
C ALA A 118 14.84 -1.61 -9.83
N LYS A 119 14.28 -0.41 -9.64
CA LYS A 119 13.32 -0.14 -8.54
C LYS A 119 11.88 -0.07 -9.06
N ILE A 120 11.03 -0.97 -8.56
CA ILE A 120 9.58 -0.95 -8.82
C ILE A 120 9.00 0.36 -8.29
N ILE A 121 8.27 1.10 -9.11
CA ILE A 121 7.61 2.34 -8.71
C ILE A 121 6.18 2.01 -8.27
N GLN A 122 5.81 2.39 -7.05
CA GLN A 122 4.42 2.31 -6.60
C GLN A 122 3.64 3.56 -7.05
N ILE A 123 2.42 3.35 -7.54
CA ILE A 123 1.46 4.40 -7.87
C ILE A 123 0.37 4.36 -6.80
N PRO A 124 0.42 5.26 -5.80
CA PRO A 124 -0.55 5.28 -4.72
C PRO A 124 -1.86 5.93 -5.19
N ILE A 125 -2.99 5.28 -4.91
CA ILE A 125 -4.33 5.79 -5.20
C ILE A 125 -5.15 5.72 -3.91
N LEU A 126 -5.81 6.82 -3.53
CA LEU A 126 -6.72 6.86 -2.39
C LEU A 126 -8.17 6.60 -2.84
N ILE A 127 -8.85 5.71 -2.14
CA ILE A 127 -10.24 5.32 -2.39
C ILE A 127 -11.05 5.62 -1.13
N GLU A 128 -11.80 6.73 -1.16
CA GLU A 128 -12.65 7.19 -0.06
C GLU A 128 -14.00 6.41 -0.12
N LEU A 129 -14.17 5.37 0.71
CA LEU A 129 -15.31 4.44 0.58
C LEU A 129 -16.68 5.08 0.88
N ARG A 130 -16.71 6.18 1.65
CA ARG A 130 -17.89 7.05 1.84
C ARG A 130 -18.47 7.66 0.56
N LEU A 131 -17.72 7.63 -0.54
CA LEU A 131 -18.16 8.14 -1.84
C LEU A 131 -18.82 7.06 -2.71
N TYR A 132 -18.83 5.78 -2.28
CA TYR A 132 -19.36 4.64 -3.04
C TYR A 132 -20.78 4.90 -3.56
N GLU A 133 -21.00 4.59 -4.84
CA GLU A 133 -22.32 4.61 -5.49
C GLU A 133 -22.52 3.34 -6.32
N THR A 134 -21.65 3.14 -7.31
CA THR A 134 -21.76 2.08 -8.32
C THR A 134 -20.75 0.96 -8.09
N SER A 135 -19.45 1.25 -8.26
CA SER A 135 -18.37 0.27 -8.20
C SER A 135 -17.08 0.84 -7.59
N ILE A 136 -16.14 -0.04 -7.24
CA ILE A 136 -14.79 0.34 -6.79
C ILE A 136 -13.97 0.95 -7.94
N LEU A 137 -14.14 0.47 -9.17
CA LEU A 137 -13.47 1.02 -10.35
C LEU A 137 -13.90 2.48 -10.61
N ASP A 138 -15.19 2.80 -10.44
CA ASP A 138 -15.69 4.17 -10.57
C ASP A 138 -15.07 5.12 -9.54
N LEU A 139 -14.86 4.66 -8.29
CA LEU A 139 -14.16 5.47 -7.27
C LEU A 139 -12.71 5.76 -7.66
N ILE A 140 -12.01 4.76 -8.21
CA ILE A 140 -10.65 4.93 -8.72
C ILE A 140 -10.64 5.93 -9.89
N LEU A 141 -11.51 5.75 -10.89
CA LEU A 141 -11.63 6.65 -12.04
C LEU A 141 -11.96 8.10 -11.61
N GLN A 142 -12.86 8.29 -10.64
CA GLN A 142 -13.19 9.59 -10.08
C GLN A 142 -11.98 10.24 -9.37
N PHE A 143 -11.20 9.47 -8.60
CA PHE A 143 -10.01 9.98 -7.93
C PHE A 143 -8.92 10.40 -8.93
N LEU A 144 -8.64 9.55 -9.93
CA LEU A 144 -7.69 9.86 -11.01
C LEU A 144 -8.11 11.13 -11.77
N LYS A 145 -9.39 11.25 -12.12
CA LYS A 145 -9.96 12.43 -12.80
C LYS A 145 -9.83 13.70 -11.96
N ARG A 146 -10.10 13.64 -10.64
CA ARG A 146 -9.90 14.76 -9.70
C ARG A 146 -8.43 15.21 -9.63
N HIS A 147 -7.50 14.33 -9.99
CA HIS A 147 -6.05 14.55 -10.01
C HIS A 147 -5.45 14.62 -11.43
N LYS A 148 -6.19 15.17 -12.39
CA LYS A 148 -5.74 15.51 -13.75
C LYS A 148 -5.37 14.31 -14.64
N LEU A 149 -5.83 13.10 -14.32
CA LEU A 149 -5.66 11.90 -15.15
C LEU A 149 -7.01 11.35 -15.60
N ILE A 150 -7.27 11.34 -16.91
CA ILE A 150 -8.52 10.84 -17.49
C ILE A 150 -8.18 9.57 -18.29
N ILE A 151 -8.73 8.44 -17.84
CA ILE A 151 -8.68 7.13 -18.51
C ILE A 151 -10.09 6.51 -18.46
N ASP A 152 -10.36 5.54 -19.32
CA ASP A 152 -11.59 4.73 -19.30
C ASP A 152 -11.44 3.47 -18.43
N SER A 153 -12.55 2.77 -18.15
CA SER A 153 -12.55 1.57 -17.30
C SER A 153 -11.67 0.44 -17.86
N ASN A 154 -11.69 0.20 -19.18
CA ASN A 154 -10.88 -0.88 -19.75
C ASN A 154 -9.38 -0.58 -19.59
N THR A 155 -8.97 0.67 -19.85
CA THR A 155 -7.58 1.10 -19.62
C THR A 155 -7.16 0.97 -18.15
N LEU A 156 -8.07 1.25 -17.21
CA LEU A 156 -7.83 1.04 -15.78
C LEU A 156 -7.70 -0.45 -15.44
N GLU A 157 -8.64 -1.28 -15.89
CA GLU A 157 -8.67 -2.72 -15.62
C GLU A 157 -7.46 -3.45 -16.22
N SER A 158 -7.09 -3.15 -17.47
CA SER A 158 -5.86 -3.64 -18.09
C SER A 158 -4.62 -3.22 -17.29
N TRP A 159 -4.53 -1.98 -16.81
CA TRP A 159 -3.41 -1.55 -15.98
C TRP A 159 -3.35 -2.33 -14.66
N LEU A 160 -4.48 -2.46 -13.95
CA LEU A 160 -4.61 -3.22 -12.70
C LEU A 160 -4.28 -4.72 -12.84
N LEU A 161 -4.28 -5.27 -14.05
CA LEU A 161 -3.87 -6.65 -14.34
C LEU A 161 -2.40 -6.75 -14.78
N GLU A 162 -1.97 -5.91 -15.73
CA GLU A 162 -0.66 -6.05 -16.40
C GLU A 162 0.52 -5.45 -15.61
N ASN A 163 0.32 -4.35 -14.87
CA ASN A 163 1.20 -3.83 -13.80
C ASN A 163 2.72 -3.70 -14.06
N GLN A 164 3.21 -3.68 -15.30
CA GLN A 164 4.66 -3.68 -15.58
C GLN A 164 5.33 -2.33 -15.21
N ASN A 165 6.43 -2.41 -14.44
CA ASN A 165 7.23 -1.31 -13.86
C ASN A 165 6.52 -0.34 -12.89
N PHE A 166 5.22 -0.10 -13.05
CA PHE A 166 4.39 0.74 -12.18
C PHE A 166 3.31 -0.10 -11.50
N ARG A 167 3.49 -0.43 -10.22
CA ARG A 167 2.52 -1.23 -9.44
C ARG A 167 1.51 -0.33 -8.69
N PRO A 168 0.21 -0.64 -8.72
CA PRO A 168 -0.78 0.06 -7.91
C PRO A 168 -0.55 -0.17 -6.41
N LEU A 169 -0.73 0.88 -5.61
CA LEU A 169 -0.92 0.79 -4.17
C LEU A 169 -2.29 1.40 -3.85
N LEU A 170 -3.27 0.57 -3.50
CA LEU A 170 -4.65 1.02 -3.28
C LEU A 170 -4.90 1.28 -1.79
N LEU A 171 -5.25 2.53 -1.46
CA LEU A 171 -5.44 3.02 -0.10
C LEU A 171 -6.94 3.23 0.16
N PHE A 172 -7.61 2.22 0.70
CA PHE A 172 -9.03 2.25 1.01
C PHE A 172 -9.30 2.87 2.39
N ASP A 173 -9.95 4.03 2.42
CA ASP A 173 -10.35 4.67 3.68
C ASP A 173 -11.81 4.39 4.01
N GLY A 174 -12.06 3.80 5.18
CA GLY A 174 -13.38 3.67 5.79
C GLY A 174 -14.21 2.44 5.37
N ILE A 175 -13.79 1.21 5.69
CA ILE A 175 -14.65 0.01 5.49
C ILE A 175 -15.98 0.13 6.26
N ASN A 176 -15.97 0.82 7.41
CA ASN A 176 -17.14 1.15 8.20
C ASN A 176 -17.97 2.34 7.64
N GLU A 177 -17.67 2.80 6.42
CA GLU A 177 -18.31 3.94 5.76
C GLU A 177 -19.03 3.53 4.46
N LEU A 178 -19.07 2.22 4.16
CA LEU A 178 -19.79 1.64 3.03
C LEU A 178 -21.32 1.67 3.25
N PRO A 179 -22.12 1.93 2.20
CA PRO A 179 -23.56 2.19 2.35
C PRO A 179 -24.42 0.92 2.55
N SER A 180 -23.91 -0.27 2.27
CA SER A 180 -24.66 -1.54 2.35
C SER A 180 -23.77 -2.78 2.39
N ASP A 181 -24.34 -3.91 2.83
CA ASP A 181 -23.69 -5.21 2.77
C ASP A 181 -23.37 -5.65 1.31
N THR A 182 -24.15 -5.21 0.32
CA THR A 182 -23.84 -5.43 -1.09
C THR A 182 -22.56 -4.70 -1.49
N ALA A 183 -22.38 -3.44 -1.08
CA ALA A 183 -21.14 -2.69 -1.34
C ALA A 183 -19.93 -3.31 -0.60
N ARG A 184 -20.16 -3.83 0.61
CA ARG A 184 -19.20 -4.60 1.41
C ARG A 184 -18.78 -5.89 0.69
N GLN A 185 -19.72 -6.64 0.12
CA GLN A 185 -19.44 -7.84 -0.68
C GLN A 185 -18.73 -7.49 -2.00
N ASN A 186 -19.10 -6.40 -2.68
CA ASN A 186 -18.41 -5.92 -3.88
C ASN A 186 -16.94 -5.57 -3.58
N LEU A 187 -16.64 -4.98 -2.43
CA LEU A 187 -15.26 -4.74 -1.99
C LEU A 187 -14.51 -6.05 -1.69
N LYS A 188 -15.16 -7.06 -1.09
CA LYS A 188 -14.57 -8.41 -0.91
C LYS A 188 -14.24 -9.06 -2.26
N ASN A 189 -15.17 -9.00 -3.22
CA ASN A 189 -14.99 -9.54 -4.56
C ASN A 189 -13.84 -8.84 -5.30
N PHE A 190 -13.76 -7.50 -5.22
CA PHE A 190 -12.66 -6.71 -5.79
C PHE A 190 -11.30 -7.10 -5.18
N ARG A 191 -11.22 -7.26 -3.85
CA ARG A 191 -10.00 -7.70 -3.15
C ARG A 191 -9.55 -9.11 -3.59
N GLN A 192 -10.50 -10.00 -3.88
CA GLN A 192 -10.21 -11.36 -4.38
C GLN A 192 -9.78 -11.36 -5.85
N GLN A 193 -10.43 -10.55 -6.70
CA GLN A 193 -10.10 -10.42 -8.13
C GLN A 193 -8.69 -9.85 -8.35
N TYR A 194 -8.26 -8.90 -7.51
CA TYR A 194 -6.99 -8.21 -7.64
C TYR A 194 -6.00 -8.55 -6.50
N ALA A 195 -5.97 -9.81 -6.07
CA ALA A 195 -5.26 -10.23 -4.85
C ALA A 195 -3.74 -10.00 -4.82
N GLU A 196 -3.10 -9.81 -5.98
CA GLU A 196 -1.65 -9.50 -6.13
C GLU A 196 -1.33 -7.99 -5.95
N ILE A 197 -2.34 -7.13 -5.88
CA ILE A 197 -2.18 -5.69 -5.70
C ILE A 197 -1.94 -5.37 -4.21
N SER A 198 -1.00 -4.48 -3.92
CA SER A 198 -0.82 -3.99 -2.55
C SER A 198 -2.01 -3.11 -2.15
N MET A 199 -2.76 -3.54 -1.13
CA MET A 199 -3.92 -2.79 -0.63
C MET A 199 -3.82 -2.53 0.88
N ILE A 200 -4.16 -1.31 1.27
CA ILE A 200 -4.26 -0.88 2.66
C ILE A 200 -5.70 -0.48 2.91
N PHE A 201 -6.28 -0.91 4.03
CA PHE A 201 -7.64 -0.59 4.43
C PHE A 201 -7.68 0.06 5.81
N THR A 202 -8.64 0.95 6.06
CA THR A 202 -8.90 1.48 7.41
C THR A 202 -10.30 1.12 7.93
N THR A 203 -10.44 0.96 9.25
CA THR A 203 -11.74 0.79 9.90
C THR A 203 -11.74 1.30 11.35
N ARG A 204 -12.92 1.52 11.92
CA ARG A 204 -13.13 1.82 13.35
C ARG A 204 -12.99 0.55 14.21
N ASP A 205 -12.56 0.72 15.46
CA ASP A 205 -12.37 -0.39 16.42
C ASP A 205 -13.61 -1.25 16.68
N LEU A 206 -14.81 -0.70 16.43
CA LEU A 206 -16.11 -1.34 16.68
C LEU A 206 -16.75 -1.93 15.40
N GLY A 207 -16.05 -1.92 14.25
CA GLY A 207 -16.51 -2.55 13.02
C GLY A 207 -16.34 -4.07 13.07
N SER A 208 -17.39 -4.82 12.69
CA SER A 208 -17.42 -6.29 12.75
C SER A 208 -16.78 -6.99 11.54
N ASP A 209 -16.68 -6.32 10.39
CA ASP A 209 -16.12 -6.91 9.17
C ASP A 209 -14.68 -6.45 8.92
N ASP A 210 -13.77 -7.41 8.99
CA ASP A 210 -12.33 -7.25 8.74
C ASP A 210 -11.94 -7.64 7.30
N LEU A 211 -12.93 -7.81 6.41
CA LEU A 211 -12.79 -8.27 5.02
C LEU A 211 -12.02 -9.59 4.85
N ASP A 212 -11.88 -10.37 5.93
CA ASP A 212 -11.05 -11.58 5.98
C ASP A 212 -9.56 -11.29 5.67
N ILE A 213 -9.07 -10.14 6.15
CA ILE A 213 -7.67 -9.72 6.10
C ILE A 213 -6.91 -10.29 7.31
N GLU A 214 -5.82 -11.01 7.07
CA GLU A 214 -5.03 -11.64 8.13
C GLU A 214 -4.17 -10.65 8.93
N LYS A 215 -3.53 -9.68 8.25
CA LYS A 215 -2.62 -8.73 8.90
C LYS A 215 -3.39 -7.49 9.34
N LYS A 216 -3.53 -7.33 10.66
CA LYS A 216 -4.27 -6.25 11.31
C LYS A 216 -3.32 -5.43 12.19
N LEU A 217 -3.39 -4.11 12.04
CA LEU A 217 -2.65 -3.13 12.81
C LEU A 217 -3.63 -2.29 13.63
N GLU A 218 -3.36 -2.10 14.91
CA GLU A 218 -4.12 -1.22 15.80
C GLU A 218 -3.36 0.09 16.02
N MET A 219 -4.01 1.22 15.74
CA MET A 219 -3.53 2.56 16.10
C MET A 219 -3.43 2.70 17.63
N LEU A 220 -2.23 2.95 18.15
CA LEU A 220 -2.04 3.18 19.57
C LEU A 220 -2.50 4.60 19.97
N PRO A 221 -3.09 4.77 21.18
CA PRO A 221 -3.33 6.09 21.76
C PRO A 221 -2.06 6.92 21.87
N LEU A 222 -2.21 8.25 21.87
CA LEU A 222 -1.08 9.16 22.10
C LEU A 222 -0.43 8.90 23.47
N THR A 223 0.90 8.85 23.48
CA THR A 223 1.68 8.78 24.73
C THR A 223 1.59 10.11 25.50
N GLY A 224 1.88 10.07 26.81
CA GLY A 224 1.91 11.29 27.65
C GLY A 224 2.79 12.38 27.03
N ARG A 225 4.03 12.01 26.69
CA ARG A 225 4.99 12.87 26.01
C ARG A 225 4.48 13.44 24.68
N GLN A 226 3.88 12.63 23.81
CA GLN A 226 3.31 13.13 22.54
C GLN A 226 2.17 14.15 22.77
N MET A 227 1.34 13.94 23.80
CA MET A 227 0.30 14.90 24.15
C MET A 227 0.89 16.18 24.72
N GLU A 228 1.91 16.08 25.59
CA GLU A 228 2.62 17.24 26.15
C GLU A 228 3.34 18.05 25.08
N ASP A 229 4.11 17.39 24.19
CA ASP A 229 4.83 18.02 23.09
C ASP A 229 3.86 18.74 22.13
N PHE A 230 2.72 18.12 21.81
CA PHE A 230 1.67 18.75 21.01
C PHE A 230 1.02 19.94 21.73
N VAL A 231 0.70 19.83 23.02
CA VAL A 231 0.10 20.93 23.80
C VAL A 231 1.08 22.11 23.87
N LYS A 232 2.36 21.85 24.10
CA LYS A 232 3.42 22.88 24.14
C LYS A 232 3.63 23.53 22.78
N ALA A 233 3.59 22.77 21.69
CA ALA A 233 3.70 23.32 20.35
C ALA A 233 2.45 24.10 19.89
N TYR A 234 1.24 23.71 20.27
CA TYR A 234 0.00 24.45 19.95
C TYR A 234 -0.22 25.68 20.86
N LEU A 235 0.19 25.60 22.12
CA LEU A 235 0.05 26.64 23.15
C LEU A 235 1.41 26.98 23.80
N PRO A 236 2.36 27.64 23.11
CA PRO A 236 3.70 27.91 23.66
C PRO A 236 3.70 28.64 25.01
N GLU A 237 2.77 29.58 25.21
CA GLU A 237 2.68 30.40 26.44
C GLU A 237 1.74 29.81 27.51
N LYS A 238 0.78 28.95 27.12
CA LYS A 238 -0.31 28.46 27.99
C LYS A 238 -0.31 26.95 28.23
N GLY A 239 0.56 26.20 27.54
CA GLY A 239 0.54 24.74 27.52
C GLY A 239 0.75 24.13 28.91
N GLU A 240 1.69 24.67 29.69
CA GLU A 240 1.93 24.23 31.08
C GLU A 240 0.70 24.45 31.99
N GLU A 241 -0.06 25.53 31.78
CA GLU A 241 -1.31 25.75 32.52
C GLU A 241 -2.38 24.69 32.16
N MET A 242 -2.53 24.40 30.86
CA MET A 242 -3.46 23.39 30.36
C MET A 242 -3.11 21.99 30.88
N LEU A 243 -1.84 21.60 30.81
CA LEU A 243 -1.33 20.32 31.29
C LEU A 243 -1.56 20.17 32.80
N LYS A 244 -1.30 21.24 33.58
CA LYS A 244 -1.55 21.27 35.02
C LYS A 244 -3.04 21.17 35.38
N GLN A 245 -3.94 21.76 34.59
CA GLN A 245 -5.39 21.65 34.80
C GLN A 245 -5.95 20.27 34.42
N LEU A 246 -5.39 19.61 33.39
CA LEU A 246 -5.81 18.25 33.00
C LEU A 246 -5.25 17.20 33.96
N GLY A 247 -3.95 17.25 34.24
CA GLY A 247 -3.22 16.17 34.88
C GLY A 247 -3.59 14.82 34.26
N ASN A 248 -4.07 13.90 35.10
CA ASN A 248 -4.47 12.55 34.70
C ASN A 248 -5.64 12.50 33.68
N ARG A 249 -6.44 13.58 33.52
CA ARG A 249 -7.53 13.65 32.52
C ARG A 249 -7.05 13.93 31.10
N LEU A 250 -5.77 14.25 30.89
CA LEU A 250 -5.20 14.39 29.54
C LEU A 250 -5.36 13.08 28.74
N LYS A 251 -5.16 11.93 29.41
CA LYS A 251 -5.41 10.57 28.89
C LYS A 251 -6.88 10.17 28.81
N GLU A 252 -7.81 11.02 29.23
CA GLU A 252 -9.25 10.77 29.09
C GLU A 252 -9.81 11.52 27.87
N LEU A 253 -9.37 12.77 27.69
CA LEU A 253 -9.91 13.69 26.68
C LEU A 253 -9.00 13.91 25.46
N GLY A 254 -7.72 13.54 25.52
CA GLY A 254 -6.71 13.84 24.50
C GLY A 254 -6.08 12.62 23.82
N GLU A 255 -6.61 11.40 24.02
CA GLU A 255 -5.97 10.15 23.53
C GLU A 255 -5.79 10.06 22.02
N THR A 256 -6.53 10.86 21.24
CA THR A 256 -6.40 10.93 19.77
C THR A 256 -6.03 12.34 19.31
N PRO A 257 -5.28 12.49 18.20
CA PRO A 257 -4.86 13.78 17.68
C PRO A 257 -6.01 14.80 17.50
N LEU A 258 -7.20 14.35 17.09
CA LEU A 258 -8.35 15.24 16.87
C LEU A 258 -8.86 15.81 18.19
N LEU A 259 -9.04 14.96 19.20
CA LEU A 259 -9.60 15.37 20.47
C LEU A 259 -8.60 16.27 21.21
N LEU A 260 -7.30 15.97 21.13
CA LEU A 260 -6.25 16.83 21.68
C LEU A 260 -6.23 18.21 21.00
N TRP A 261 -6.31 18.27 19.66
CA TRP A 261 -6.40 19.53 18.93
C TRP A 261 -7.65 20.35 19.32
N MET A 262 -8.81 19.70 19.37
CA MET A 262 -10.06 20.34 19.83
C MET A 262 -9.93 20.88 21.25
N LEU A 263 -9.32 20.11 22.16
CA LEU A 263 -9.14 20.47 23.56
C LEU A 263 -8.21 21.69 23.71
N CYS A 264 -7.08 21.73 23.00
CA CYS A 264 -6.19 22.89 22.96
C CYS A 264 -6.90 24.12 22.37
N SER A 265 -7.66 23.93 21.28
CA SER A 265 -8.39 24.98 20.59
C SER A 265 -9.51 25.59 21.45
N VAL A 266 -10.21 24.77 22.24
CA VAL A 266 -11.22 25.25 23.21
C VAL A 266 -10.57 25.94 24.39
N PHE A 267 -9.49 25.39 24.96
CA PHE A 267 -8.81 25.97 26.12
C PHE A 267 -8.30 27.39 25.87
N ASP A 268 -7.73 27.64 24.70
CA ASP A 268 -7.16 28.94 24.33
C ASP A 268 -8.19 30.09 24.35
N ASP A 269 -9.44 29.79 23.93
CA ASP A 269 -10.53 30.77 23.83
C ASP A 269 -11.41 30.80 25.09
N ASN A 270 -11.57 29.67 25.79
CA ASN A 270 -12.47 29.51 26.93
C ASN A 270 -11.84 30.03 28.25
N GLN A 271 -11.18 31.19 28.21
CA GLN A 271 -10.52 31.82 29.36
C GLN A 271 -9.58 30.85 30.12
N ASN A 272 -8.84 30.01 29.40
CA ASN A 272 -7.98 28.98 29.97
C ASN A 272 -8.76 28.00 30.89
N LYS A 273 -9.99 27.59 30.52
CA LYS A 273 -10.78 26.59 31.26
C LYS A 273 -11.08 25.35 30.43
N ILE A 274 -10.97 24.20 31.08
CA ILE A 274 -11.08 22.89 30.45
C ILE A 274 -12.47 22.29 30.67
N PRO A 275 -13.19 21.87 29.61
CA PRO A 275 -14.50 21.24 29.75
C PRO A 275 -14.50 19.97 30.62
N ALA A 276 -15.65 19.68 31.24
CA ALA A 276 -15.77 18.57 32.19
C ALA A 276 -15.85 17.18 31.53
N ASN A 277 -16.25 17.10 30.26
CA ASN A 277 -16.34 15.85 29.49
C ASN A 277 -16.25 16.13 27.98
N LEU A 278 -16.15 15.05 27.19
CA LEU A 278 -15.94 15.14 25.75
C LEU A 278 -17.09 15.85 25.01
N GLY A 279 -18.35 15.60 25.39
CA GLY A 279 -19.50 16.27 24.79
C GLY A 279 -19.44 17.80 24.95
N LEU A 280 -18.97 18.29 26.10
CA LEU A 280 -18.74 19.72 26.32
C LEU A 280 -17.55 20.26 25.51
N VAL A 281 -16.50 19.47 25.27
CA VAL A 281 -15.41 19.85 24.35
C VAL A 281 -15.97 20.07 22.94
N PHE A 282 -16.80 19.15 22.43
CA PHE A 282 -17.47 19.35 21.14
C PHE A 282 -18.37 20.61 21.16
N ARG A 283 -19.21 20.79 22.18
CA ARG A 283 -20.12 21.94 22.28
C ARG A 283 -19.40 23.29 22.30
N ASP A 284 -18.30 23.41 23.02
CA ASP A 284 -17.56 24.67 23.07
C ASP A 284 -16.68 24.86 21.81
N PHE A 285 -16.23 23.76 21.19
CA PHE A 285 -15.53 23.80 19.90
C PHE A 285 -16.43 24.24 18.74
N THR A 286 -17.69 23.78 18.66
CA THR A 286 -18.59 24.23 17.58
C THR A 286 -18.93 25.72 17.73
N LYS A 287 -19.23 26.20 18.94
CA LYS A 287 -19.43 27.63 19.22
C LYS A 287 -18.23 28.51 18.81
N LYS A 288 -16.99 28.02 18.93
CA LYS A 288 -15.80 28.77 18.49
C LYS A 288 -15.81 29.03 16.98
N ILE A 289 -16.26 28.06 16.18
CA ILE A 289 -16.28 28.16 14.72
C ILE A 289 -17.33 29.19 14.26
N ASP A 290 -18.43 29.29 14.99
CA ASP A 290 -19.47 30.31 14.80
C ASP A 290 -18.97 31.76 15.00
N ILE A 291 -17.78 31.98 15.59
CA ILE A 291 -17.25 33.30 15.99
C ILE A 291 -16.08 33.78 15.08
N ARG A 292 -15.89 33.19 13.89
CA ARG A 292 -14.82 33.62 12.95
C ARG A 292 -15.03 35.05 12.44
N LYS A 293 -14.41 36.01 13.13
CA LYS A 293 -14.48 37.46 12.91
C LYS A 293 -14.21 37.87 11.46
N GLY A 294 -15.09 38.70 10.90
CA GLY A 294 -14.82 39.50 9.69
C GLY A 294 -15.59 39.12 8.42
N VAL A 295 -16.46 38.11 8.46
CA VAL A 295 -17.29 37.71 7.32
C VAL A 295 -18.71 38.27 7.46
N LYS A 296 -19.24 38.87 6.39
CA LYS A 296 -20.69 39.09 6.25
C LYS A 296 -21.36 37.75 5.96
N ILE A 297 -21.86 37.11 7.01
CA ILE A 297 -22.82 36.02 6.94
C ILE A 297 -24.23 36.65 6.83
N SER A 298 -25.18 35.95 6.23
CA SER A 298 -26.62 36.29 6.27
C SER A 298 -27.06 36.67 7.70
N GLU A 299 -27.73 37.82 7.90
CA GLU A 299 -27.97 38.39 9.25
C GLU A 299 -28.67 37.42 10.21
N ASP A 300 -29.49 36.51 9.69
CA ASP A 300 -30.25 35.54 10.50
C ASP A 300 -29.57 34.16 10.69
N LEU A 301 -28.58 33.76 9.87
CA LEU A 301 -28.01 32.39 9.93
C LEU A 301 -27.40 32.06 11.29
N HIS A 302 -26.82 33.04 11.97
CA HIS A 302 -26.21 32.86 13.28
C HIS A 302 -27.18 32.31 14.36
N LEU A 303 -28.50 32.55 14.19
CA LEU A 303 -29.56 32.03 15.06
C LEU A 303 -29.95 30.58 14.72
N TRP A 304 -29.67 30.13 13.49
CA TRP A 304 -30.17 28.87 12.93
C TRP A 304 -29.09 27.83 12.67
N GLN A 305 -27.83 28.20 12.42
CA GLN A 305 -26.73 27.30 12.02
C GLN A 305 -26.64 26.01 12.85
N ASN A 306 -26.68 26.11 14.18
CA ASN A 306 -26.61 24.95 15.07
C ASN A 306 -27.85 24.04 14.93
N ARG A 307 -29.05 24.61 14.70
CA ARG A 307 -30.29 23.86 14.47
C ARG A 307 -30.28 23.15 13.12
N LEU A 308 -29.77 23.82 12.07
CA LEU A 308 -29.64 23.27 10.73
C LEU A 308 -28.66 22.09 10.73
N LEU A 309 -27.46 22.26 11.32
CA LEU A 309 -26.47 21.19 11.43
C LEU A 309 -26.93 20.03 12.32
N GLN A 310 -27.67 20.30 13.41
CA GLN A 310 -28.32 19.27 14.24
C GLN A 310 -29.36 18.47 13.45
N HIS A 311 -30.21 19.13 12.68
CA HIS A 311 -31.21 18.47 11.86
C HIS A 311 -30.59 17.66 10.72
N LEU A 312 -29.61 18.23 10.02
CA LEU A 312 -28.89 17.55 8.94
C LEU A 312 -28.17 16.29 9.45
N ALA A 313 -27.42 16.41 10.56
CA ALA A 313 -26.77 15.27 11.20
C ALA A 313 -27.76 14.20 11.67
N TRP A 314 -28.90 14.61 12.22
CA TRP A 314 -29.97 13.71 12.63
C TRP A 314 -30.55 12.92 11.45
N THR A 315 -30.90 13.59 10.36
CA THR A 315 -31.49 12.96 9.17
C THR A 315 -30.48 12.02 8.50
N MET A 316 -29.21 12.43 8.39
CA MET A 316 -28.11 11.59 7.89
C MET A 316 -27.86 10.36 8.78
N THR A 317 -27.90 10.51 10.12
CA THR A 317 -27.66 9.38 11.04
C THR A 317 -28.84 8.43 11.15
N THR A 318 -30.06 8.95 11.07
CA THR A 318 -31.29 8.14 11.03
C THR A 318 -31.29 7.29 9.76
N GLY A 319 -31.17 7.93 8.59
CA GLY A 319 -31.11 7.27 7.29
C GLY A 319 -32.31 6.38 6.97
N GLU A 320 -32.17 5.58 5.92
CA GLU A 320 -33.14 4.53 5.55
C GLU A 320 -32.77 3.17 6.17
N ASN A 321 -31.46 2.91 6.36
CA ASN A 321 -30.95 1.67 6.94
C ASN A 321 -30.80 1.76 8.48
N PRO A 322 -31.27 0.76 9.25
CA PRO A 322 -31.19 0.81 10.71
C PRO A 322 -29.77 0.59 11.26
N THR A 323 -28.90 -0.08 10.53
CA THR A 323 -27.55 -0.47 10.96
C THR A 323 -26.46 0.54 10.59
N GLU A 324 -26.48 1.05 9.35
CA GLU A 324 -25.45 1.93 8.81
C GLU A 324 -25.78 3.42 9.01
N ILE A 325 -24.74 4.25 9.07
CA ILE A 325 -24.81 5.72 9.17
C ILE A 325 -24.57 6.34 7.79
N LYS A 326 -25.47 7.21 7.32
CA LYS A 326 -25.25 7.95 6.07
C LYS A 326 -24.24 9.06 6.34
N LEU A 327 -23.07 9.00 5.71
CA LEU A 327 -21.96 9.95 5.93
C LEU A 327 -21.89 11.06 4.88
N SER A 328 -22.49 10.83 3.72
CA SER A 328 -22.60 11.80 2.62
C SER A 328 -24.00 11.77 2.00
N ILE A 329 -24.46 12.94 1.54
CA ILE A 329 -25.73 13.15 0.82
C ILE A 329 -25.46 14.04 -0.40
N SER A 330 -26.30 14.03 -1.44
CA SER A 330 -26.13 15.02 -2.51
C SER A 330 -26.48 16.43 -2.03
N LYS A 331 -25.93 17.46 -2.67
CA LYS A 331 -26.29 18.86 -2.39
C LYS A 331 -27.80 19.09 -2.43
N ASN A 332 -28.48 18.64 -3.49
CA ASN A 332 -29.94 18.74 -3.61
C ASN A 332 -30.69 18.07 -2.45
N GLN A 333 -30.24 16.90 -1.97
CA GLN A 333 -30.83 16.25 -0.79
C GLN A 333 -30.65 17.11 0.47
N ALA A 334 -29.51 17.76 0.63
CA ALA A 334 -29.29 18.68 1.74
C ALA A 334 -30.18 19.93 1.64
N GLU A 335 -30.34 20.50 0.45
CA GLU A 335 -31.26 21.60 0.18
C GLU A 335 -32.70 21.21 0.55
N GLU A 336 -33.22 20.10 0.03
CA GLU A 336 -34.55 19.57 0.34
C GLU A 336 -34.77 19.39 1.86
N ILE A 337 -33.82 18.77 2.57
CA ILE A 337 -33.88 18.57 4.03
C ILE A 337 -33.93 19.91 4.79
N LEU A 338 -33.16 20.91 4.35
CA LEU A 338 -33.15 22.23 5.00
C LEU A 338 -34.41 23.04 4.66
N ILE A 339 -34.96 22.92 3.45
CA ILE A 339 -36.24 23.52 3.05
C ILE A 339 -37.38 22.94 3.89
N GLU A 340 -37.50 21.61 3.96
CA GLU A 340 -38.51 20.93 4.79
C GLU A 340 -38.38 21.35 6.26
N PHE A 341 -37.15 21.44 6.77
CA PHE A 341 -36.92 21.92 8.13
C PHE A 341 -37.33 23.38 8.32
N LEU A 342 -37.14 24.26 7.35
CA LEU A 342 -37.44 25.69 7.47
C LEU A 342 -38.91 26.03 7.16
N GLN A 343 -39.65 25.09 6.55
CA GLN A 343 -41.06 25.22 6.22
C GLN A 343 -41.90 25.64 7.44
N GLY A 344 -42.64 26.74 7.30
CA GLY A 344 -43.48 27.31 8.36
C GLY A 344 -42.72 27.94 9.55
N LYS A 345 -41.38 27.99 9.52
CA LYS A 345 -40.54 28.65 10.54
C LYS A 345 -40.00 30.01 10.10
N ILE A 346 -39.85 30.23 8.79
CA ILE A 346 -39.42 31.48 8.17
C ILE A 346 -40.23 31.77 6.88
N SER A 347 -40.15 32.99 6.38
CA SER A 347 -41.02 33.48 5.28
C SER A 347 -40.66 32.94 3.89
N TYR A 348 -39.39 32.61 3.63
CA TYR A 348 -38.89 32.20 2.31
C TYR A 348 -37.95 30.98 2.41
N PRO A 349 -38.44 29.81 2.87
CA PRO A 349 -37.62 28.65 3.20
C PRO A 349 -36.72 28.19 2.05
N ASP A 350 -37.23 28.16 0.82
CA ASP A 350 -36.52 27.75 -0.40
C ASP A 350 -35.21 28.54 -0.60
N ASN A 351 -35.32 29.85 -0.86
CA ASN A 351 -34.16 30.71 -1.14
C ASN A 351 -33.20 30.78 0.06
N THR A 352 -33.75 30.84 1.28
CA THR A 352 -32.94 30.93 2.50
C THR A 352 -32.18 29.64 2.80
N ALA A 353 -32.75 28.46 2.51
CA ALA A 353 -32.05 27.19 2.66
C ALA A 353 -30.83 27.10 1.73
N LEU A 354 -30.96 27.52 0.47
CA LEU A 354 -29.86 27.55 -0.50
C LEU A 354 -28.75 28.52 -0.05
N GLU A 355 -29.10 29.76 0.33
CA GLU A 355 -28.14 30.77 0.81
C GLU A 355 -27.38 30.28 2.05
N TRP A 356 -28.11 29.71 3.02
CA TRP A 356 -27.53 29.23 4.27
C TRP A 356 -26.70 27.95 4.09
N LEU A 357 -27.04 27.08 3.14
CA LEU A 357 -26.23 25.90 2.83
C LEU A 357 -24.85 26.29 2.28
N GLU A 358 -24.80 27.27 1.37
CA GLU A 358 -23.53 27.83 0.86
C GLU A 358 -22.66 28.43 1.97
N ASP A 359 -23.26 29.24 2.86
CA ASP A 359 -22.55 29.79 4.03
C ASP A 359 -22.05 28.68 4.99
N LEU A 360 -22.85 27.63 5.23
CA LEU A 360 -22.45 26.48 6.05
C LEU A 360 -21.28 25.69 5.43
N LEU A 361 -21.29 25.44 4.12
CA LEU A 361 -20.19 24.79 3.39
C LEU A 361 -18.90 25.61 3.44
N LYS A 362 -19.02 26.93 3.30
CA LYS A 362 -17.90 27.86 3.24
C LYS A 362 -17.27 28.10 4.61
N TYR A 363 -18.06 28.27 5.66
CA TYR A 363 -17.58 28.76 6.96
C TYR A 363 -17.65 27.76 8.13
N HIS A 364 -18.49 26.70 8.04
CA HIS A 364 -18.73 25.76 9.15
C HIS A 364 -18.13 24.35 8.92
N LEU A 365 -18.66 23.39 9.67
CA LEU A 365 -18.12 22.03 9.86
C LEU A 365 -18.61 21.00 8.83
N ILE A 366 -19.24 21.45 7.75
CA ILE A 366 -19.52 20.66 6.56
C ILE A 366 -18.65 21.11 5.38
N HIS A 367 -18.66 20.34 4.30
CA HIS A 367 -17.99 20.64 3.04
C HIS A 367 -18.57 19.80 1.90
N LEU A 368 -18.19 20.16 0.68
CA LEU A 368 -18.36 19.33 -0.50
C LEU A 368 -17.26 18.26 -0.57
N GLU A 369 -17.62 17.07 -1.06
CA GLU A 369 -16.74 15.97 -1.44
C GLU A 369 -17.15 15.46 -2.84
N GLY A 370 -16.18 15.23 -3.72
CA GLY A 370 -16.42 14.57 -5.01
C GLY A 370 -17.45 15.23 -5.93
N ASN A 371 -18.38 14.44 -6.47
CA ASN A 371 -19.45 14.88 -7.36
C ASN A 371 -20.62 15.52 -6.57
N ASP A 372 -20.37 16.68 -5.96
CA ASP A 372 -21.40 17.50 -5.30
C ASP A 372 -22.12 16.81 -4.11
N LYS A 373 -21.38 15.98 -3.35
CA LYS A 373 -21.85 15.42 -2.07
C LYS A 373 -21.47 16.33 -0.90
N ILE A 374 -22.34 16.42 0.09
CA ILE A 374 -22.11 17.13 1.36
C ILE A 374 -21.84 16.13 2.47
N ALA A 375 -20.77 16.37 3.22
CA ALA A 375 -20.36 15.59 4.39
C ALA A 375 -19.93 16.50 5.56
N PHE A 376 -19.96 15.96 6.78
CA PHE A 376 -19.32 16.59 7.94
C PHE A 376 -17.80 16.35 7.90
N ARG A 377 -17.02 17.39 8.22
CA ARG A 377 -15.54 17.36 8.20
C ARG A 377 -14.92 16.20 8.98
N HIS A 378 -15.62 15.72 10.00
CA HIS A 378 -15.27 14.49 10.70
C HIS A 378 -16.54 13.83 11.28
N GLN A 379 -16.64 12.51 11.23
CA GLN A 379 -17.82 11.76 11.67
C GLN A 379 -18.20 12.02 13.15
N LEU A 380 -17.23 12.18 14.06
CA LEU A 380 -17.52 12.56 15.46
C LEU A 380 -18.32 13.88 15.59
N ILE A 381 -18.20 14.80 14.61
CA ILE A 381 -18.95 16.05 14.61
C ILE A 381 -20.41 15.80 14.23
N GLN A 382 -20.67 14.91 13.25
CA GLN A 382 -22.01 14.42 12.94
C GLN A 382 -22.62 13.67 14.14
N GLU A 383 -21.84 12.80 14.79
CA GLU A 383 -22.26 12.03 15.97
C GLU A 383 -22.60 12.97 17.15
N TYR A 384 -21.82 14.05 17.36
CA TYR A 384 -22.12 15.10 18.33
C TYR A 384 -23.40 15.89 18.01
N TYR A 385 -23.57 16.36 16.77
CA TYR A 385 -24.77 17.11 16.40
C TYR A 385 -26.03 16.24 16.47
N THR A 386 -25.91 14.95 16.15
CA THR A 386 -26.95 13.94 16.38
C THR A 386 -27.26 13.78 17.86
N ALA A 387 -26.25 13.77 18.73
CA ALA A 387 -26.44 13.69 20.19
C ALA A 387 -27.20 14.90 20.76
N GLU A 388 -26.95 16.12 20.26
CA GLU A 388 -27.70 17.33 20.66
C GLU A 388 -29.16 17.32 20.19
N GLU A 389 -29.46 16.74 19.02
CA GLU A 389 -30.85 16.55 18.57
C GLU A 389 -31.55 15.44 19.35
N LEU A 390 -30.87 14.32 19.58
CA LEU A 390 -31.35 13.21 20.41
C LEU A 390 -31.64 13.66 21.85
N LYS A 391 -30.83 14.58 22.42
CA LYS A 391 -31.05 15.18 23.75
C LYS A 391 -32.42 15.85 23.88
N LYS A 392 -32.92 16.47 22.81
CA LYS A 392 -34.26 17.12 22.79
C LYS A 392 -35.38 16.09 22.72
N LYS A 393 -35.17 14.98 22.02
CA LYS A 393 -36.15 13.92 21.80
C LYS A 393 -36.24 12.95 22.99
N LEU A 394 -35.14 12.69 23.68
CA LEU A 394 -35.02 11.72 24.78
C LEU A 394 -36.15 11.75 25.83
N PRO A 395 -36.63 12.92 26.32
CA PRO A 395 -37.73 12.98 27.30
C PRO A 395 -39.08 12.48 26.77
N HIS A 396 -39.24 12.41 25.44
CA HIS A 396 -40.48 12.04 24.75
C HIS A 396 -40.44 10.63 24.14
N LEU A 397 -39.25 10.03 24.00
CA LEU A 397 -39.11 8.63 23.61
C LEU A 397 -39.65 7.73 24.72
N ARG A 398 -40.32 6.63 24.35
CA ARG A 398 -40.69 5.55 25.28
C ARG A 398 -39.51 4.60 25.52
N ASP A 399 -39.59 3.75 26.53
CA ASP A 399 -38.51 2.80 26.87
C ASP A 399 -38.29 1.75 25.78
N ASP A 400 -39.38 1.20 25.23
CA ASP A 400 -39.35 0.28 24.07
C ASP A 400 -38.68 0.96 22.87
N GLN A 401 -39.07 2.19 22.55
CA GLN A 401 -38.50 2.92 21.43
C GLN A 401 -37.00 3.19 21.61
N LEU A 402 -36.59 3.60 22.83
CA LEU A 402 -35.20 3.85 23.16
C LEU A 402 -34.32 2.58 23.09
N GLN A 403 -34.90 1.43 23.43
CA GLN A 403 -34.25 0.12 23.29
C GLN A 403 -34.10 -0.31 21.83
N TRP A 404 -35.22 -0.44 21.10
CA TRP A 404 -35.25 -1.03 19.76
C TRP A 404 -34.64 -0.14 18.68
N ASP A 405 -35.00 1.15 18.63
CA ASP A 405 -34.62 2.04 17.52
C ASP A 405 -33.19 2.58 17.67
N TYR A 406 -32.66 2.62 18.91
CA TYR A 406 -31.41 3.30 19.23
C TYR A 406 -30.37 2.39 19.90
N LEU A 407 -30.62 1.91 21.13
CA LEU A 407 -29.61 1.19 21.91
C LEU A 407 -29.19 -0.16 21.28
N ASN A 408 -30.05 -0.77 20.46
CA ASN A 408 -29.78 -2.03 19.78
C ASN A 408 -28.85 -1.92 18.55
N TYR A 409 -28.60 -0.72 18.00
CA TYR A 409 -27.80 -0.55 16.78
C TYR A 409 -26.50 0.22 17.04
N LEU A 410 -25.37 -0.36 16.60
CA LEU A 410 -24.02 0.16 16.86
C LEU A 410 -23.83 1.63 16.44
N LYS A 411 -24.50 2.10 15.37
CA LYS A 411 -24.41 3.49 14.88
C LYS A 411 -24.81 4.56 15.91
N TRP A 412 -25.63 4.20 16.90
CA TRP A 412 -26.04 5.12 17.97
C TRP A 412 -25.12 5.10 19.20
N THR A 413 -24.12 4.22 19.26
CA THR A 413 -23.25 4.07 20.45
C THR A 413 -22.51 5.36 20.79
N GLU A 414 -21.84 5.99 19.81
CA GLU A 414 -21.11 7.25 20.04
C GLU A 414 -22.06 8.45 20.25
N PRO A 415 -23.17 8.63 19.47
CA PRO A 415 -24.20 9.61 19.81
C PRO A 415 -24.78 9.46 21.23
N MET A 416 -25.00 8.23 21.72
CA MET A 416 -25.48 7.98 23.09
C MET A 416 -24.42 8.30 24.15
N ALA A 417 -23.15 7.96 23.91
CA ALA A 417 -22.05 8.33 24.81
C ALA A 417 -21.91 9.85 24.93
N LEU A 418 -21.89 10.56 23.80
CA LEU A 418 -21.81 12.03 23.76
C LEU A 418 -23.05 12.67 24.43
N LEU A 419 -24.25 12.15 24.17
CA LEU A 419 -25.49 12.57 24.82
C LEU A 419 -25.39 12.46 26.35
N LEU A 420 -24.92 11.34 26.89
CA LEU A 420 -24.82 11.09 28.33
C LEU A 420 -23.86 12.07 29.04
N GLY A 421 -22.78 12.48 28.38
CA GLY A 421 -21.91 13.56 28.86
C GLY A 421 -22.60 14.93 28.86
N LEU A 422 -23.55 15.15 27.95
CA LEU A 422 -24.30 16.39 27.78
C LEU A 422 -25.59 16.48 28.61
N LEU A 423 -25.99 15.41 29.33
CA LEU A 423 -27.19 15.41 30.18
C LEU A 423 -26.92 16.05 31.55
N ASP A 424 -27.85 16.91 31.97
CA ASP A 424 -27.90 17.55 33.29
C ASP A 424 -29.00 16.95 34.19
N ASN A 425 -29.64 15.85 33.76
CA ASN A 425 -30.75 15.18 34.45
C ASN A 425 -30.36 13.74 34.86
N GLU A 426 -30.25 13.49 36.17
CA GLU A 426 -29.86 12.17 36.71
C GLU A 426 -30.82 11.06 36.27
N THR A 427 -32.13 11.31 36.30
CA THR A 427 -33.17 10.32 35.99
C THR A 427 -33.06 9.85 34.54
N GLN A 428 -32.88 10.76 33.59
CA GLN A 428 -32.72 10.39 32.17
C GLN A 428 -31.38 9.69 31.92
N ALA A 429 -30.29 10.12 32.57
CA ALA A 429 -29.00 9.42 32.46
C ALA A 429 -29.07 7.97 32.99
N LYS A 430 -29.68 7.76 34.16
CA LYS A 430 -29.88 6.42 34.74
C LYS A 430 -30.82 5.57 33.90
N ARG A 431 -31.86 6.16 33.29
CA ARG A 431 -32.79 5.48 32.38
C ARG A 431 -32.05 4.92 31.15
N VAL A 432 -31.29 5.75 30.45
CA VAL A 432 -30.49 5.31 29.27
C VAL A 432 -29.51 4.21 29.65
N VAL A 433 -28.77 4.37 30.76
CA VAL A 433 -27.80 3.34 31.23
C VAL A 433 -28.50 2.03 31.63
N LYS A 434 -29.65 2.10 32.32
CA LYS A 434 -30.42 0.91 32.71
C LYS A 434 -30.92 0.15 31.48
N LEU A 435 -31.55 0.84 30.53
CA LEU A 435 -32.04 0.23 29.29
C LEU A 435 -30.87 -0.32 28.44
N GLY A 436 -29.72 0.35 28.44
CA GLY A 436 -28.49 -0.13 27.80
C GLY A 436 -28.00 -1.44 28.42
N LEU A 437 -27.99 -1.56 29.76
CA LEU A 437 -27.65 -2.80 30.48
C LEU A 437 -28.66 -3.94 30.22
N GLU A 438 -29.92 -3.63 29.95
CA GLU A 438 -30.94 -4.62 29.60
C GLU A 438 -30.77 -5.19 28.18
N ILE A 439 -30.18 -4.41 27.25
CA ILE A 439 -29.88 -4.82 25.88
C ILE A 439 -28.53 -5.53 25.79
N ASP A 440 -27.45 -4.88 26.25
CA ASP A 440 -26.11 -5.45 26.30
C ASP A 440 -25.34 -4.93 27.52
N LEU A 441 -24.87 -5.85 28.36
CA LEU A 441 -24.20 -5.52 29.62
C LEU A 441 -22.88 -4.75 29.41
N LYS A 442 -22.15 -4.98 28.31
CA LYS A 442 -20.92 -4.26 27.98
C LYS A 442 -21.22 -2.84 27.48
N LEU A 443 -22.24 -2.68 26.63
CA LEU A 443 -22.74 -1.38 26.19
C LEU A 443 -23.20 -0.55 27.39
N GLY A 444 -24.09 -1.10 28.23
CA GLY A 444 -24.58 -0.41 29.41
C GLY A 444 -23.47 -0.06 30.40
N ALA A 445 -22.47 -0.93 30.59
CA ALA A 445 -21.31 -0.64 31.43
C ALA A 445 -20.39 0.45 30.85
N ARG A 446 -20.19 0.49 29.52
CA ARG A 446 -19.50 1.60 28.85
C ARG A 446 -20.28 2.91 29.06
N LEU A 447 -21.57 2.93 28.71
CA LEU A 447 -22.44 4.11 28.83
C LEU A 447 -22.52 4.63 30.28
N ALA A 448 -22.47 3.76 31.28
CA ALA A 448 -22.41 4.15 32.69
C ALA A 448 -21.20 5.05 33.04
N GLY A 449 -20.09 4.88 32.31
CA GLY A 449 -18.87 5.69 32.40
C GLY A 449 -18.95 7.04 31.70
N GLU A 450 -19.56 7.09 30.51
CA GLU A 450 -19.67 8.29 29.66
C GLU A 450 -20.62 9.36 30.24
N VAL A 451 -21.40 9.02 31.26
CA VAL A 451 -22.32 9.94 31.95
C VAL A 451 -21.56 11.09 32.62
N ASN A 452 -22.11 12.30 32.51
CA ASN A 452 -21.71 13.49 33.26
C ASN A 452 -21.28 13.16 34.70
N PHE A 453 -20.05 13.53 35.07
CA PHE A 453 -19.36 13.08 36.29
C PHE A 453 -20.19 13.23 37.58
N LYS A 454 -21.10 14.21 37.64
CA LYS A 454 -22.05 14.45 38.74
C LYS A 454 -22.94 13.25 39.07
N PHE A 455 -23.25 12.43 38.07
CA PHE A 455 -24.16 11.27 38.16
C PHE A 455 -23.44 9.92 37.97
N GLN A 456 -22.14 9.95 37.61
CA GLN A 456 -21.37 8.75 37.29
C GLN A 456 -21.33 7.74 38.45
N LYS A 457 -21.35 8.21 39.70
CA LYS A 457 -21.43 7.33 40.89
C LYS A 457 -22.73 6.52 40.91
N GLN A 458 -23.85 7.12 40.53
CA GLN A 458 -25.17 6.50 40.51
C GLN A 458 -25.29 5.49 39.36
N THR A 459 -24.75 5.82 38.17
CA THR A 459 -24.80 4.94 36.99
C THR A 459 -23.83 3.77 37.08
N VAL A 460 -22.59 4.01 37.54
CA VAL A 460 -21.63 2.93 37.88
C VAL A 460 -22.15 2.05 39.02
N GLY A 461 -22.95 2.63 39.94
CA GLY A 461 -23.68 1.87 40.96
C GLY A 461 -24.61 0.80 40.40
N LEU A 462 -25.20 1.01 39.21
CA LEU A 462 -26.00 -0.02 38.52
C LEU A 462 -25.13 -1.20 38.08
N VAL A 463 -23.95 -0.93 37.52
CA VAL A 463 -22.98 -1.97 37.09
C VAL A 463 -22.43 -2.75 38.29
N LEU A 464 -22.14 -2.07 39.40
CA LEU A 464 -21.75 -2.70 40.67
C LEU A 464 -22.86 -3.60 41.25
N GLY A 465 -24.13 -3.22 41.04
CA GLY A 465 -25.31 -3.95 41.50
C GLY A 465 -25.69 -5.19 40.69
N LEU A 466 -25.14 -5.39 39.49
CA LEU A 466 -25.45 -6.54 38.64
C LEU A 466 -25.14 -7.88 39.32
N ASP A 467 -26.06 -8.84 39.28
CA ASP A 467 -25.78 -10.21 39.71
C ASP A 467 -25.18 -11.03 38.56
N VAL A 468 -23.85 -10.97 38.42
CA VAL A 468 -23.09 -11.64 37.37
C VAL A 468 -21.77 -12.20 37.94
N PRO A 469 -21.19 -13.27 37.34
CA PRO A 469 -19.95 -13.88 37.83
C PRO A 469 -18.82 -12.87 38.02
N LYS A 470 -18.04 -13.00 39.10
CA LYS A 470 -16.98 -12.04 39.50
C LYS A 470 -16.05 -11.64 38.34
N ARG A 471 -15.57 -12.63 37.57
CA ARG A 471 -14.68 -12.43 36.41
C ARG A 471 -15.28 -11.47 35.38
N PHE A 472 -16.58 -11.61 35.11
CA PHE A 472 -17.31 -10.76 34.17
C PHE A 472 -17.68 -9.42 34.79
N LYS A 473 -18.07 -9.37 36.07
CA LYS A 473 -18.27 -8.10 36.80
C LYS A 473 -17.03 -7.21 36.71
N VAL A 474 -15.84 -7.77 36.96
CA VAL A 474 -14.57 -7.03 36.88
C VAL A 474 -14.29 -6.48 35.48
N GLU A 475 -14.62 -7.24 34.42
CA GLU A 475 -14.53 -6.77 33.03
C GLU A 475 -15.48 -5.58 32.79
N LEU A 476 -16.76 -5.70 33.18
CA LEU A 476 -17.75 -4.64 33.06
C LEU A 476 -17.34 -3.37 33.83
N LEU A 477 -16.80 -3.51 35.06
CA LEU A 477 -16.28 -2.37 35.82
C LEU A 477 -15.11 -1.68 35.08
N GLY A 478 -14.24 -2.44 34.41
CA GLY A 478 -13.19 -1.89 33.54
C GLY A 478 -13.74 -1.10 32.34
N LEU A 479 -14.86 -1.53 31.75
CA LEU A 479 -15.52 -0.81 30.64
C LEU A 479 -16.08 0.54 31.05
N THR A 480 -16.43 0.74 32.33
CA THR A 480 -16.88 2.06 32.83
C THR A 480 -15.79 3.14 32.77
N LYS A 481 -14.50 2.76 32.68
CA LYS A 481 -13.32 3.64 32.81
C LYS A 481 -13.35 4.59 34.03
N SER A 482 -14.21 4.35 35.02
CA SER A 482 -14.49 5.32 36.08
C SER A 482 -13.53 5.16 37.27
N ASN A 483 -13.04 6.28 37.80
CA ASN A 483 -12.32 6.29 39.07
C ASN A 483 -13.16 5.78 40.27
N GLN A 484 -14.50 5.72 40.14
CA GLN A 484 -15.38 5.21 41.21
C GLN A 484 -15.19 3.70 41.48
N VAL A 485 -14.81 2.89 40.48
CA VAL A 485 -14.67 1.43 40.64
C VAL A 485 -13.29 0.98 41.16
N VAL A 486 -12.31 1.90 41.21
CA VAL A 486 -10.90 1.58 41.48
C VAL A 486 -10.72 0.86 42.81
N ASN A 487 -11.42 1.29 43.86
CA ASN A 487 -11.35 0.63 45.17
C ASN A 487 -11.88 -0.81 45.15
N GLU A 488 -12.91 -1.12 44.35
CA GLU A 488 -13.42 -2.50 44.21
C GLU A 488 -12.48 -3.36 43.37
N LEU A 489 -11.91 -2.80 42.29
CA LEU A 489 -10.89 -3.49 41.49
C LEU A 489 -9.62 -3.77 42.31
N LEU A 490 -9.18 -2.83 43.17
CA LEU A 490 -8.07 -3.02 44.10
C LEU A 490 -8.35 -4.10 45.18
N LYS A 491 -9.62 -4.37 45.52
CA LYS A 491 -9.99 -5.54 46.32
C LYS A 491 -9.94 -6.82 45.49
N ALA A 492 -10.41 -6.79 44.24
CA ALA A 492 -10.37 -7.93 43.32
C ALA A 492 -8.94 -8.41 43.00
N LEU A 493 -7.92 -7.55 43.11
CA LEU A 493 -6.50 -7.94 43.09
C LEU A 493 -6.09 -8.93 44.22
N LYS A 494 -6.97 -9.21 45.19
CA LYS A 494 -6.74 -10.18 46.27
C LYS A 494 -7.64 -11.41 46.19
N ASP A 495 -8.40 -11.58 45.10
CA ASP A 495 -9.26 -12.74 44.92
C ASP A 495 -8.42 -14.03 44.78
N SER A 496 -8.97 -15.16 45.21
CA SER A 496 -8.34 -16.48 45.06
C SER A 496 -8.15 -16.87 43.59
N ASP A 497 -9.09 -16.45 42.74
CA ASP A 497 -9.11 -16.73 41.29
C ASP A 497 -8.12 -15.82 40.52
N GLU A 498 -7.17 -16.42 39.80
CA GLU A 498 -6.16 -15.70 39.03
C GLU A 498 -6.71 -14.97 37.80
N ASP A 499 -7.80 -15.45 37.20
CA ASP A 499 -8.49 -14.77 36.11
C ASP A 499 -9.22 -13.53 36.63
N VAL A 500 -9.78 -13.57 37.84
CA VAL A 500 -10.35 -12.40 38.52
C VAL A 500 -9.26 -11.37 38.83
N ARG A 501 -8.10 -11.79 39.38
CA ARG A 501 -6.95 -10.89 39.62
C ARG A 501 -6.42 -10.30 38.31
N GLY A 502 -6.24 -11.13 37.28
CA GLY A 502 -5.76 -10.72 35.95
C GLY A 502 -6.70 -9.74 35.24
N ASN A 503 -8.01 -9.97 35.30
CA ASN A 503 -9.00 -9.03 34.78
C ASN A 503 -9.03 -7.72 35.58
N ALA A 504 -8.82 -7.76 36.90
CA ALA A 504 -8.78 -6.57 37.74
C ALA A 504 -7.56 -5.69 37.45
N VAL A 505 -6.40 -6.31 37.23
CA VAL A 505 -5.19 -5.65 36.72
C VAL A 505 -5.46 -4.95 35.39
N GLU A 506 -6.09 -5.64 34.45
CA GLU A 506 -6.40 -5.11 33.12
C GLU A 506 -7.40 -3.94 33.17
N ALA A 507 -8.46 -4.07 33.98
CA ALA A 507 -9.44 -3.02 34.24
C ALA A 507 -8.80 -1.77 34.85
N LEU A 508 -7.91 -1.93 35.84
CA LEU A 508 -7.13 -0.82 36.41
C LEU A 508 -6.22 -0.16 35.36
N GLY A 509 -5.59 -0.95 34.48
CA GLY A 509 -4.81 -0.44 33.35
C GLY A 509 -5.64 0.31 32.30
N LYS A 510 -6.90 -0.10 32.08
CA LYS A 510 -7.88 0.58 31.21
C LYS A 510 -8.40 1.90 31.81
N ILE A 511 -8.47 2.02 33.14
CA ILE A 511 -8.82 3.26 33.85
C ILE A 511 -7.62 4.23 33.90
N GLY A 512 -6.39 3.73 33.92
CA GLY A 512 -5.18 4.54 33.73
C GLY A 512 -4.80 5.47 34.91
N THR A 513 -5.45 5.32 36.07
CA THR A 513 -5.31 6.21 37.23
C THR A 513 -4.08 5.90 38.10
N GLU A 514 -3.40 6.94 38.58
CA GLU A 514 -2.24 6.78 39.47
C GLU A 514 -2.59 6.09 40.81
N THR A 515 -3.84 6.25 41.27
CA THR A 515 -4.34 5.58 42.48
C THR A 515 -4.25 4.05 42.40
N ALA A 516 -4.23 3.48 41.18
CA ALA A 516 -4.05 2.06 40.95
C ALA A 516 -2.60 1.57 41.09
N ILE A 517 -1.59 2.46 40.95
CA ILE A 517 -0.17 2.09 40.85
C ILE A 517 0.27 1.26 42.07
N ALA A 518 -0.09 1.68 43.29
CA ALA A 518 0.29 0.95 44.51
C ALA A 518 -0.33 -0.46 44.60
N GLY A 519 -1.44 -0.72 43.91
CA GLY A 519 -2.03 -2.05 43.75
C GLY A 519 -1.34 -2.86 42.66
N LEU A 520 -1.11 -2.25 41.48
CA LEU A 520 -0.44 -2.89 40.35
C LEU A 520 1.01 -3.27 40.67
N LEU A 521 1.74 -2.43 41.42
CA LEU A 521 3.08 -2.75 41.94
C LEU A 521 3.09 -3.93 42.93
N LYS A 522 1.95 -4.27 43.55
CA LYS A 522 1.79 -5.50 44.34
C LYS A 522 1.47 -6.70 43.42
N ALA A 523 0.66 -6.49 42.39
CA ALA A 523 0.36 -7.51 41.37
C ALA A 523 1.60 -7.95 40.56
N LEU A 524 2.65 -7.12 40.47
CA LEU A 524 4.00 -7.54 40.00
C LEU A 524 4.65 -8.65 40.85
N LYS A 525 4.07 -9.03 41.98
CA LYS A 525 4.54 -10.13 42.85
C LYS A 525 3.57 -11.31 42.90
N ASP A 526 2.58 -11.36 42.01
CA ASP A 526 1.61 -12.46 41.95
C ASP A 526 2.30 -13.80 41.64
N SER A 527 1.79 -14.91 42.18
CA SER A 527 2.33 -16.24 41.89
C SER A 527 2.21 -16.60 40.40
N TYR A 528 1.17 -16.11 39.72
CA TYR A 528 0.91 -16.40 38.31
C TYR A 528 1.57 -15.37 37.40
N PHE A 529 2.39 -15.85 36.45
CA PHE A 529 3.03 -14.98 35.46
C PHE A 529 2.00 -14.22 34.60
N SER A 530 0.81 -14.79 34.39
CA SER A 530 -0.33 -14.18 33.69
C SER A 530 -0.75 -12.85 34.32
N VAL A 531 -0.84 -12.80 35.66
CA VAL A 531 -1.18 -11.58 36.40
C VAL A 531 -0.01 -10.59 36.40
N ARG A 532 1.24 -11.09 36.54
CA ARG A 532 2.45 -10.24 36.53
C ARG A 532 2.66 -9.52 35.20
N TRP A 533 2.52 -10.20 34.04
CA TRP A 533 2.73 -9.53 32.74
C TRP A 533 1.62 -8.53 32.44
N LYS A 534 0.35 -8.85 32.78
CA LYS A 534 -0.75 -7.87 32.71
C LYS A 534 -0.46 -6.65 33.61
N ALA A 535 0.17 -6.84 34.77
CA ALA A 535 0.48 -5.74 35.69
C ALA A 535 1.60 -4.84 35.16
N VAL A 536 2.62 -5.43 34.52
CA VAL A 536 3.62 -4.69 33.74
C VAL A 536 2.96 -3.89 32.61
N GLU A 537 2.03 -4.48 31.88
CA GLU A 537 1.33 -3.81 30.78
C GLU A 537 0.44 -2.66 31.27
N ALA A 538 -0.31 -2.86 32.35
CA ALA A 538 -1.14 -1.85 33.01
C ALA A 538 -0.30 -0.68 33.55
N LEU A 539 0.84 -0.94 34.18
CA LEU A 539 1.79 0.10 34.61
C LEU A 539 2.36 0.87 33.41
N GLY A 540 2.68 0.19 32.31
CA GLY A 540 3.10 0.83 31.05
C GLY A 540 2.00 1.66 30.36
N LYS A 541 0.72 1.29 30.54
CA LYS A 541 -0.45 2.07 30.08
C LYS A 541 -0.64 3.34 30.94
N ILE A 542 -0.50 3.24 32.26
CA ILE A 542 -0.48 4.40 33.18
C ILE A 542 0.70 5.32 32.85
N GLY A 543 1.88 4.76 32.58
CA GLY A 543 2.98 5.43 31.87
C GLY A 543 3.64 6.59 32.63
N THR A 544 3.50 6.65 33.95
CA THR A 544 4.11 7.68 34.81
C THR A 544 5.45 7.22 35.37
N GLU A 545 6.34 8.15 35.70
CA GLU A 545 7.68 7.85 36.24
C GLU A 545 7.64 7.07 37.56
N THR A 546 6.58 7.24 38.35
CA THR A 546 6.34 6.51 39.60
C THR A 546 6.21 4.98 39.41
N THR A 547 5.97 4.51 38.18
CA THR A 547 5.95 3.08 37.84
C THR A 547 7.33 2.48 37.57
N ILE A 548 8.33 3.31 37.21
CA ILE A 548 9.65 2.87 36.74
C ILE A 548 10.36 1.93 37.72
N PRO A 549 10.42 2.18 39.06
CA PRO A 549 11.07 1.27 40.00
C PRO A 549 10.45 -0.15 40.01
N GLY A 550 9.15 -0.26 39.76
CA GLY A 550 8.47 -1.56 39.63
C GLY A 550 8.78 -2.25 38.32
N LEU A 551 8.77 -1.51 37.21
CA LEU A 551 9.08 -2.03 35.88
C LEU A 551 10.55 -2.47 35.76
N LEU A 552 11.48 -1.74 36.37
CA LEU A 552 12.88 -2.16 36.50
C LEU A 552 13.00 -3.49 37.23
N LYS A 553 12.28 -3.68 38.33
CA LYS A 553 12.23 -4.96 39.04
C LYS A 553 11.59 -6.07 38.20
N ALA A 554 10.63 -5.76 37.33
CA ALA A 554 10.04 -6.74 36.41
C ALA A 554 11.00 -7.18 35.28
N LEU A 555 12.12 -6.48 35.05
CA LEU A 555 13.22 -6.99 34.20
C LEU A 555 13.96 -8.15 34.86
N GLU A 556 13.86 -8.32 36.18
CA GLU A 556 14.47 -9.40 36.96
C GLU A 556 13.48 -10.57 37.19
N ASP A 557 12.29 -10.56 36.57
CA ASP A 557 11.30 -11.63 36.74
C ASP A 557 11.82 -12.97 36.20
N SER A 558 11.45 -14.07 36.86
CA SER A 558 11.69 -15.44 36.38
C SER A 558 11.16 -15.70 34.96
N ASP A 559 10.03 -15.10 34.59
CA ASP A 559 9.37 -15.32 33.31
C ASP A 559 9.88 -14.37 32.20
N LYS A 560 10.21 -14.95 31.04
CA LYS A 560 10.83 -14.26 29.90
C LYS A 560 9.89 -13.22 29.25
N ASP A 561 8.58 -13.40 29.38
CA ASP A 561 7.56 -12.59 28.71
C ASP A 561 7.16 -11.42 29.61
N VAL A 562 7.14 -11.62 30.94
CA VAL A 562 7.16 -10.51 31.93
C VAL A 562 8.38 -9.60 31.69
N ARG A 563 9.61 -10.16 31.60
CA ARG A 563 10.83 -9.37 31.33
C ARG A 563 10.76 -8.60 30.01
N SER A 564 10.20 -9.22 28.98
CA SER A 564 10.07 -8.59 27.66
C SER A 564 9.02 -7.46 27.67
N ASN A 565 7.89 -7.65 28.34
CA ASN A 565 6.89 -6.59 28.52
C ASN A 565 7.41 -5.44 29.40
N ALA A 566 8.33 -5.70 30.35
CA ALA A 566 8.92 -4.67 31.19
C ALA A 566 9.82 -3.71 30.39
N VAL A 567 10.60 -4.24 29.44
CA VAL A 567 11.31 -3.42 28.44
C VAL A 567 10.32 -2.56 27.66
N VAL A 568 9.26 -3.16 27.13
CA VAL A 568 8.24 -2.49 26.31
C VAL A 568 7.51 -1.39 27.08
N ALA A 569 7.27 -1.58 28.38
CA ALA A 569 6.68 -0.58 29.28
C ALA A 569 7.65 0.57 29.59
N LEU A 570 8.93 0.27 29.88
CA LEU A 570 9.96 1.29 30.11
C LEU A 570 10.22 2.14 28.86
N CYS A 571 10.27 1.53 27.68
CA CYS A 571 10.37 2.26 26.41
C CYS A 571 9.12 3.10 26.10
N LYS A 572 7.92 2.64 26.48
CA LYS A 572 6.67 3.43 26.37
C LYS A 572 6.67 4.68 27.25
N ILE A 573 7.34 4.63 28.40
CA ILE A 573 7.52 5.79 29.30
C ILE A 573 8.59 6.72 28.75
N GLY A 574 9.70 6.16 28.25
CA GLY A 574 10.75 6.95 27.56
C GLY A 574 11.46 7.99 28.42
N SER A 575 11.33 7.91 29.75
CA SER A 575 11.95 8.86 30.69
C SER A 575 13.41 8.51 30.99
N GLU A 576 14.24 9.54 31.05
CA GLU A 576 15.65 9.44 31.44
C GLU A 576 15.85 8.97 32.88
N THR A 577 14.83 9.11 33.74
CA THR A 577 14.88 8.59 35.13
C THR A 577 15.05 7.07 35.17
N ALA A 578 14.61 6.34 34.13
CA ALA A 578 14.83 4.91 34.00
C ALA A 578 16.30 4.53 33.78
N ILE A 579 17.11 5.43 33.21
CA ILE A 579 18.50 5.13 32.79
C ILE A 579 19.35 4.71 33.99
N ALA A 580 19.30 5.45 35.10
CA ALA A 580 20.07 5.13 36.31
C ALA A 580 19.72 3.74 36.87
N GLY A 581 18.45 3.35 36.80
CA GLY A 581 17.99 2.02 37.22
C GLY A 581 18.37 0.92 36.23
N LEU A 582 18.27 1.18 34.93
CA LEU A 582 18.67 0.24 33.88
C LEU A 582 20.16 -0.09 33.97
N PHE A 583 21.03 0.89 34.26
CA PHE A 583 22.46 0.63 34.52
C PHE A 583 22.69 -0.34 35.68
N LYS A 584 21.89 -0.29 36.74
CA LYS A 584 21.97 -1.28 37.82
C LYS A 584 21.56 -2.68 37.35
N VAL A 585 20.56 -2.79 36.48
CA VAL A 585 20.12 -4.08 35.89
C VAL A 585 21.17 -4.63 34.88
N LEU A 586 22.03 -3.79 34.30
CA LEU A 586 23.20 -4.26 33.52
C LEU A 586 24.23 -5.02 34.36
N GLU A 587 24.18 -4.93 35.69
CA GLU A 587 25.08 -5.64 36.62
C GLU A 587 24.47 -6.98 37.10
N HIS A 588 23.26 -7.33 36.66
CA HIS A 588 22.58 -8.56 37.06
C HIS A 588 23.30 -9.83 36.55
N SER A 589 23.29 -10.92 37.32
CA SER A 589 24.03 -12.16 37.01
C SER A 589 23.49 -12.91 35.77
N ASP A 590 22.18 -12.87 35.52
CA ASP A 590 21.53 -13.46 34.35
C ASP A 590 21.80 -12.68 33.05
N LYS A 591 22.20 -13.40 31.99
CA LYS A 591 22.58 -12.84 30.68
C LYS A 591 21.39 -12.23 29.92
N ASP A 592 20.20 -12.83 29.98
CA ASP A 592 19.00 -12.31 29.32
C ASP A 592 18.55 -11.01 30.01
N VAL A 593 18.54 -10.97 31.35
CA VAL A 593 18.22 -9.76 32.13
C VAL A 593 19.10 -8.57 31.72
N ARG A 594 20.43 -8.76 31.67
CA ARG A 594 21.36 -7.72 31.17
C ARG A 594 21.07 -7.31 29.72
N GLY A 595 20.78 -8.29 28.86
CA GLY A 595 20.44 -8.05 27.46
C GLY A 595 19.16 -7.22 27.28
N LYS A 596 18.13 -7.48 28.10
CA LYS A 596 16.88 -6.70 28.13
C LYS A 596 17.12 -5.27 28.59
N ALA A 597 17.89 -5.07 29.66
CA ALA A 597 18.22 -3.73 30.15
C ALA A 597 19.05 -2.92 29.13
N ALA A 598 20.03 -3.53 28.46
CA ALA A 598 20.82 -2.86 27.43
C ALA A 598 19.99 -2.52 26.17
N PHE A 599 19.03 -3.39 25.81
CA PHE A 599 18.08 -3.09 24.73
C PHE A 599 17.15 -1.93 25.10
N ALA A 600 16.66 -1.87 26.35
CA ALA A 600 15.85 -0.77 26.83
C ALA A 600 16.62 0.57 26.79
N LEU A 601 17.88 0.60 27.24
CA LEU A 601 18.75 1.78 27.13
C LEU A 601 18.93 2.25 25.68
N GLY A 602 19.26 1.33 24.77
CA GLY A 602 19.40 1.67 23.35
C GLY A 602 18.10 2.16 22.70
N LYS A 603 16.94 1.67 23.14
CA LYS A 603 15.63 2.14 22.66
C LYS A 603 15.14 3.44 23.32
N ILE A 604 15.64 3.79 24.51
CA ILE A 604 15.45 5.13 25.09
C ILE A 604 16.32 6.15 24.35
N GLY A 605 17.52 5.74 23.88
CA GLY A 605 18.33 6.52 22.94
C GLY A 605 18.94 7.82 23.46
N SER A 606 18.77 8.15 24.75
CA SER A 606 19.28 9.39 25.34
C SER A 606 20.79 9.35 25.59
N GLU A 607 21.47 10.41 25.15
CA GLU A 607 22.90 10.65 25.34
C GLU A 607 23.29 10.80 26.82
N THR A 608 22.33 11.07 27.72
CA THR A 608 22.55 11.06 29.18
C THR A 608 22.94 9.68 29.74
N ALA A 609 22.83 8.62 28.93
CA ALA A 609 23.39 7.30 29.21
C ALA A 609 24.90 7.20 28.94
N ILE A 610 25.52 8.09 28.16
CA ILE A 610 26.94 8.03 27.78
C ILE A 610 27.88 8.25 28.99
N PRO A 611 27.70 9.30 29.84
CA PRO A 611 28.51 9.46 31.04
C PRO A 611 28.38 8.30 32.04
N ARG A 612 27.19 7.68 32.10
CA ARG A 612 26.95 6.48 32.93
C ARG A 612 27.58 5.23 32.34
N SER A 613 27.64 5.11 31.01
CA SER A 613 28.34 4.03 30.31
C SER A 613 29.85 4.06 30.57
N LEU A 614 30.45 5.26 30.59
CA LEU A 614 31.86 5.43 30.96
C LEU A 614 32.12 4.92 32.39
N LYS A 615 31.28 5.29 33.36
CA LYS A 615 31.39 4.77 34.73
C LYS A 615 31.16 3.26 34.82
N ALA A 616 30.23 2.72 34.04
CA ALA A 616 29.96 1.28 34.00
C ALA A 616 31.11 0.45 33.37
N LEU A 617 31.90 1.07 32.47
CA LEU A 617 33.15 0.51 31.95
C LEU A 617 34.31 0.56 32.96
N GLU A 618 34.16 1.24 34.09
CA GLU A 618 35.12 1.23 35.20
C GLU A 618 34.73 0.23 36.31
N ASN A 619 33.61 -0.50 36.14
CA ASN A 619 33.18 -1.52 37.08
C ASN A 619 34.11 -2.76 37.04
N SER A 620 34.47 -3.27 38.23
CA SER A 620 35.20 -4.53 38.41
C SER A 620 34.59 -5.74 37.70
N ASP A 621 33.25 -5.82 37.58
CA ASP A 621 32.58 -6.90 36.86
C ASP A 621 32.64 -6.71 35.34
N ARG A 622 33.36 -7.63 34.68
CA ARG A 622 33.43 -7.75 33.22
C ARG A 622 32.06 -7.80 32.54
N ASN A 623 31.01 -8.32 33.20
CA ASN A 623 29.68 -8.38 32.61
C ASN A 623 29.01 -7.00 32.55
N ALA A 624 29.19 -6.17 33.58
CA ALA A 624 28.74 -4.78 33.59
C ALA A 624 29.44 -4.00 32.46
N ARG A 625 30.78 -4.06 32.38
CA ARG A 625 31.59 -3.42 31.34
C ARG A 625 31.16 -3.84 29.92
N ARG A 626 31.02 -5.15 29.69
CA ARG A 626 30.55 -5.72 28.41
C ARG A 626 29.15 -5.21 28.03
N SER A 627 28.26 -5.08 29.01
CA SER A 627 26.87 -4.70 28.76
C SER A 627 26.75 -3.18 28.53
N ALA A 628 27.62 -2.38 29.13
CA ALA A 628 27.77 -0.95 28.83
C ALA A 628 28.26 -0.71 27.39
N ALA A 629 29.29 -1.42 26.93
CA ALA A 629 29.76 -1.35 25.54
C ALA A 629 28.64 -1.75 24.53
N PHE A 630 27.88 -2.80 24.84
CA PHE A 630 26.74 -3.21 24.01
C PHE A 630 25.59 -2.19 24.03
N ALA A 631 25.33 -1.52 25.15
CA ALA A 631 24.33 -0.45 25.25
C ALA A 631 24.72 0.78 24.41
N LEU A 632 25.99 1.22 24.47
CA LEU A 632 26.51 2.31 23.62
C LEU A 632 26.34 2.01 22.13
N GLY A 633 26.71 0.80 21.69
CA GLY A 633 26.49 0.34 20.31
C GLY A 633 25.01 0.11 19.93
N LYS A 634 24.07 0.32 20.86
CA LYS A 634 22.62 0.35 20.62
C LYS A 634 22.01 1.74 20.72
N ILE A 635 22.68 2.68 21.40
CA ILE A 635 22.36 4.12 21.36
C ILE A 635 22.80 4.70 20.01
N GLY A 636 23.99 4.32 19.52
CA GLY A 636 24.44 4.66 18.17
C GLY A 636 25.02 6.08 17.99
N SER A 637 25.13 6.89 19.04
CA SER A 637 25.72 8.24 18.99
C SER A 637 27.25 8.20 18.89
N GLU A 638 27.82 9.10 18.07
CA GLU A 638 29.27 9.27 17.92
C GLU A 638 29.95 9.74 19.22
N GLU A 639 29.23 10.41 20.12
CA GLU A 639 29.74 10.76 21.45
C GLU A 639 30.14 9.53 22.28
N GLY A 640 29.59 8.34 21.95
CA GLY A 640 29.99 7.08 22.54
C GLY A 640 31.35 6.53 22.06
N ILE A 641 31.92 7.08 20.98
CA ILE A 641 33.14 6.53 20.35
C ILE A 641 34.37 6.65 21.25
N PRO A 642 34.72 7.78 21.89
CA PRO A 642 35.85 7.85 22.81
C PRO A 642 35.76 6.84 23.96
N VAL A 643 34.54 6.58 24.42
CA VAL A 643 34.23 5.62 25.49
C VAL A 643 34.42 4.17 25.03
N LEU A 644 33.98 3.85 23.80
CA LEU A 644 34.18 2.54 23.18
C LEU A 644 35.64 2.29 22.76
N LEU A 645 36.37 3.34 22.35
CA LEU A 645 37.81 3.27 22.08
C LEU A 645 38.60 2.89 23.34
N LYS A 646 38.26 3.48 24.51
CA LYS A 646 38.80 3.03 25.82
C LYS A 646 38.44 1.56 26.12
N ALA A 647 37.25 1.12 25.75
CA ALA A 647 36.81 -0.27 25.94
C ALA A 647 37.49 -1.30 25.00
N LEU A 648 38.12 -0.86 23.89
CA LEU A 648 39.03 -1.70 23.10
C LEU A 648 40.33 -2.02 23.84
N GLU A 649 40.63 -1.38 24.97
CA GLU A 649 41.84 -1.61 25.76
C GLU A 649 41.57 -2.40 27.06
N ASP A 650 40.35 -2.93 27.24
CA ASP A 650 39.96 -3.67 28.44
C ASP A 650 40.77 -4.95 28.65
N SER A 651 41.09 -5.27 29.90
CA SER A 651 41.64 -6.56 30.34
C SER A 651 40.92 -7.80 29.78
N ASP A 652 39.59 -7.76 29.65
CA ASP A 652 38.75 -8.91 29.26
C ASP A 652 38.40 -8.85 27.77
N GLY A 653 38.79 -9.89 27.02
CA GLY A 653 38.55 -10.00 25.58
C GLY A 653 37.07 -9.97 25.19
N TYR A 654 36.15 -10.39 26.09
CA TYR A 654 34.72 -10.30 25.85
C TYR A 654 34.17 -8.86 25.97
N VAL A 655 34.90 -7.93 26.58
CA VAL A 655 34.60 -6.49 26.50
C VAL A 655 35.15 -5.92 25.19
N ARG A 656 36.42 -6.20 24.87
CA ARG A 656 37.10 -5.66 23.66
C ARG A 656 36.37 -5.98 22.35
N TRP A 657 35.97 -7.24 22.11
CA TRP A 657 35.23 -7.57 20.86
C TRP A 657 33.83 -6.92 20.81
N LYS A 658 33.19 -6.67 21.96
CA LYS A 658 31.89 -5.95 22.01
C LYS A 658 32.05 -4.47 21.76
N ALA A 659 33.18 -3.88 22.17
CA ALA A 659 33.52 -2.52 21.79
C ALA A 659 33.76 -2.40 20.27
N ALA A 660 34.48 -3.34 19.66
CA ALA A 660 34.63 -3.39 18.20
C ALA A 660 33.28 -3.55 17.47
N GLU A 661 32.42 -4.49 17.91
CA GLU A 661 31.06 -4.67 17.35
C GLU A 661 30.19 -3.41 17.51
N ALA A 662 30.34 -2.67 18.62
CA ALA A 662 29.60 -1.44 18.89
C ALA A 662 30.06 -0.29 17.98
N LEU A 663 31.37 -0.09 17.82
CA LEU A 663 31.95 0.89 16.90
C LEU A 663 31.53 0.61 15.45
N GLY A 664 31.53 -0.65 15.03
CA GLY A 664 31.03 -1.06 13.72
C GLY A 664 29.52 -0.88 13.50
N LYS A 665 28.73 -0.63 14.55
CA LYS A 665 27.30 -0.24 14.43
C LYS A 665 27.09 1.25 14.39
N ILE A 666 27.97 2.03 15.04
CA ILE A 666 27.99 3.50 14.92
C ILE A 666 28.49 3.89 13.52
N SER A 667 29.39 3.09 12.94
CA SER A 667 29.82 3.19 11.53
C SER A 667 30.50 4.52 11.15
N SER A 668 31.21 5.12 12.11
CA SER A 668 31.94 6.39 11.94
C SER A 668 33.43 6.16 11.66
N GLU A 669 34.02 6.98 10.77
CA GLU A 669 35.46 6.94 10.47
C GLU A 669 36.34 7.27 11.67
N THR A 670 35.83 8.03 12.65
CA THR A 670 36.55 8.39 13.88
C THR A 670 36.97 7.15 14.71
N ALA A 671 36.29 6.01 14.52
CA ALA A 671 36.63 4.75 15.16
C ALA A 671 37.83 4.01 14.53
N ILE A 672 38.20 4.35 13.28
CA ILE A 672 39.16 3.57 12.47
C ILE A 672 40.52 3.40 13.14
N PRO A 673 41.18 4.44 13.72
CA PRO A 673 42.49 4.28 14.35
C PRO A 673 42.50 3.23 15.48
N GLY A 674 41.43 3.18 16.29
CA GLY A 674 41.30 2.18 17.35
C GLY A 674 40.98 0.79 16.82
N LEU A 675 40.12 0.70 15.81
CA LEU A 675 39.82 -0.58 15.15
C LEU A 675 41.03 -1.17 14.42
N LEU A 676 41.88 -0.33 13.81
CA LEU A 676 43.16 -0.74 13.23
C LEU A 676 44.11 -1.30 14.30
N LYS A 677 44.18 -0.69 15.49
CA LYS A 677 44.91 -1.26 16.64
C LYS A 677 44.30 -2.59 17.12
N ALA A 678 42.97 -2.71 17.11
CA ALA A 678 42.26 -3.94 17.49
C ALA A 678 42.43 -5.09 16.49
N LEU A 679 42.85 -4.84 15.24
CA LEU A 679 43.32 -5.88 14.31
C LEU A 679 44.63 -6.54 14.77
N GLU A 680 45.32 -6.01 15.78
CA GLU A 680 46.57 -6.57 16.32
C GLU A 680 46.39 -7.25 17.68
N ASP A 681 45.15 -7.38 18.16
CA ASP A 681 44.84 -7.97 19.46
C ASP A 681 45.24 -9.45 19.56
N SER A 682 45.71 -9.87 20.73
CA SER A 682 45.90 -11.29 21.09
C SER A 682 44.71 -12.21 20.77
N ASP A 683 43.47 -11.74 20.99
CA ASP A 683 42.25 -12.52 20.85
C ASP A 683 41.70 -12.45 19.42
N ARG A 684 41.55 -13.62 18.79
CA ARG A 684 41.00 -13.77 17.44
C ARG A 684 39.60 -13.18 17.27
N PHE A 685 38.76 -13.18 18.32
CA PHE A 685 37.40 -12.64 18.25
C PHE A 685 37.40 -11.11 18.18
N VAL A 686 38.36 -10.46 18.86
CA VAL A 686 38.58 -9.01 18.79
C VAL A 686 39.05 -8.64 17.38
N ARG A 687 40.09 -9.31 16.86
CA ARG A 687 40.60 -9.07 15.49
C ARG A 687 39.53 -9.29 14.42
N TRP A 688 38.71 -10.34 14.57
CA TRP A 688 37.59 -10.63 13.68
C TRP A 688 36.55 -9.50 13.69
N ASN A 689 36.08 -9.07 14.87
CA ASN A 689 35.08 -8.01 14.98
C ASN A 689 35.64 -6.64 14.54
N ALA A 690 36.93 -6.40 14.72
CA ALA A 690 37.60 -5.20 14.20
C ALA A 690 37.60 -5.18 12.67
N ALA A 691 37.92 -6.29 12.00
CA ALA A 691 37.82 -6.40 10.54
C ALA A 691 36.37 -6.21 10.05
N GLU A 692 35.38 -6.77 10.76
CA GLU A 692 33.96 -6.61 10.42
C GLU A 692 33.47 -5.17 10.58
N ALA A 693 33.91 -4.49 11.65
CA ALA A 693 33.58 -3.09 11.91
C ALA A 693 34.18 -2.15 10.86
N LEU A 694 35.45 -2.34 10.49
CA LEU A 694 36.10 -1.58 9.42
C LEU A 694 35.39 -1.81 8.07
N GLY A 695 34.97 -3.05 7.78
CA GLY A 695 34.17 -3.38 6.61
C GLY A 695 32.71 -2.89 6.63
N LYS A 696 32.21 -2.37 7.76
CA LYS A 696 30.91 -1.68 7.86
C LYS A 696 31.05 -0.17 7.67
N ILE A 697 32.15 0.40 8.19
CA ILE A 697 32.52 1.80 7.98
C ILE A 697 32.89 2.07 6.51
N SER A 698 33.43 1.07 5.81
CA SER A 698 33.69 1.08 4.35
C SER A 698 34.60 2.22 3.86
N SER A 699 35.54 2.67 4.70
CA SER A 699 36.51 3.71 4.37
C SER A 699 37.83 3.15 3.83
N GLU A 700 38.40 3.79 2.80
CA GLU A 700 39.72 3.41 2.26
C GLU A 700 40.85 3.53 3.28
N THR A 701 40.70 4.38 4.30
CA THR A 701 41.70 4.55 5.37
C THR A 701 41.93 3.24 6.16
N ALA A 702 40.98 2.30 6.13
CA ALA A 702 41.09 0.99 6.76
C ALA A 702 41.97 -0.01 5.99
N ILE A 703 42.19 0.22 4.68
CA ILE A 703 42.79 -0.76 3.77
C ILE A 703 44.16 -1.27 4.25
N PRO A 704 45.14 -0.43 4.65
CA PRO A 704 46.47 -0.94 5.04
C PRO A 704 46.42 -1.95 6.20
N GLY A 705 45.53 -1.75 7.18
CA GLY A 705 45.32 -2.70 8.27
C GLY A 705 44.61 -3.97 7.83
N LEU A 706 43.60 -3.86 6.98
CA LEU A 706 42.90 -5.03 6.43
C LEU A 706 43.81 -5.89 5.54
N LEU A 707 44.73 -5.28 4.78
CA LEU A 707 45.77 -6.00 4.02
C LEU A 707 46.78 -6.73 4.93
N LYS A 708 47.02 -6.22 6.14
CA LYS A 708 47.78 -6.94 7.18
C LYS A 708 46.94 -8.09 7.77
N ALA A 709 45.65 -7.88 8.01
CA ALA A 709 44.72 -8.88 8.53
C ALA A 709 44.44 -10.04 7.54
N LEU A 710 44.57 -9.82 6.22
CA LEU A 710 44.62 -10.89 5.21
C LEU A 710 45.75 -11.90 5.43
N LYS A 711 46.75 -11.59 6.28
CA LYS A 711 47.90 -12.45 6.59
C LYS A 711 47.84 -13.00 8.03
N ASP A 712 46.71 -12.86 8.72
CA ASP A 712 46.53 -13.32 10.10
C ASP A 712 46.70 -14.85 10.25
N SER A 713 47.24 -15.29 11.38
CA SER A 713 47.32 -16.70 11.76
C SER A 713 45.98 -17.46 11.66
N ASN A 714 44.87 -16.80 11.98
CA ASN A 714 43.55 -17.39 12.06
C ASN A 714 42.74 -17.16 10.77
N SER A 715 42.29 -18.24 10.13
CA SER A 715 41.50 -18.14 8.90
C SER A 715 40.20 -17.35 9.08
N ALA A 716 39.62 -17.33 10.29
CA ALA A 716 38.41 -16.58 10.59
C ALA A 716 38.63 -15.05 10.70
N VAL A 717 39.88 -14.58 10.75
CA VAL A 717 40.22 -13.16 10.56
C VAL A 717 40.48 -12.88 9.08
N ARG A 718 41.20 -13.78 8.38
CA ARG A 718 41.57 -13.60 6.96
C ARG A 718 40.38 -13.49 6.01
N TRP A 719 39.39 -14.40 6.08
CA TRP A 719 38.20 -14.33 5.20
C TRP A 719 37.39 -13.05 5.42
N ASN A 720 37.25 -12.62 6.67
CA ASN A 720 36.48 -11.42 7.06
C ASN A 720 37.22 -10.13 6.68
N ALA A 721 38.56 -10.14 6.66
CA ALA A 721 39.36 -9.06 6.08
C ALA A 721 39.19 -8.99 4.55
N ALA A 722 39.11 -10.13 3.86
CA ALA A 722 38.78 -10.16 2.43
C ALA A 722 37.38 -9.61 2.16
N GLU A 723 36.37 -10.03 2.94
CA GLU A 723 35.00 -9.51 2.84
C GLU A 723 34.95 -7.98 3.07
N ALA A 724 35.66 -7.48 4.08
CA ALA A 724 35.75 -6.05 4.38
C ALA A 724 36.39 -5.24 3.24
N LEU A 725 37.50 -5.72 2.66
CA LEU A 725 38.12 -5.11 1.48
C LEU A 725 37.18 -5.12 0.26
N GLY A 726 36.41 -6.20 0.09
CA GLY A 726 35.37 -6.29 -0.94
C GLY A 726 34.17 -5.34 -0.72
N LYS A 727 33.89 -4.91 0.52
CA LYS A 727 32.88 -3.89 0.83
C LYS A 727 33.39 -2.46 0.59
N ILE A 728 34.69 -2.23 0.82
CA ILE A 728 35.35 -0.94 0.51
C ILE A 728 35.48 -0.75 -1.01
N GLY A 729 35.73 -1.82 -1.78
CA GLY A 729 35.68 -1.80 -3.25
C GLY A 729 36.91 -1.19 -3.95
N SER A 730 37.99 -0.88 -3.22
CA SER A 730 39.19 -0.23 -3.76
C SER A 730 40.11 -1.20 -4.51
N GLU A 731 40.57 -0.81 -5.71
CA GLU A 731 41.53 -1.59 -6.51
C GLU A 731 42.87 -1.82 -5.80
N THR A 732 43.24 -0.96 -4.85
CA THR A 732 44.46 -1.08 -4.04
C THR A 732 44.56 -2.42 -3.30
N ALA A 733 43.44 -3.09 -3.04
CA ALA A 733 43.38 -4.39 -2.39
C ALA A 733 43.67 -5.59 -3.31
N ILE A 734 43.56 -5.42 -4.64
CA ILE A 734 43.59 -6.50 -5.62
C ILE A 734 44.86 -7.36 -5.53
N PRO A 735 46.10 -6.83 -5.41
CA PRO A 735 47.31 -7.65 -5.40
C PRO A 735 47.35 -8.67 -4.25
N GLU A 736 46.86 -8.28 -3.07
CA GLU A 736 46.82 -9.17 -1.89
C GLU A 736 45.59 -10.09 -1.89
N LEU A 737 44.45 -9.65 -2.43
CA LEU A 737 43.30 -10.53 -2.66
C LEU A 737 43.63 -11.62 -3.69
N LEU A 738 44.37 -11.30 -4.76
CA LEU A 738 44.91 -12.26 -5.73
C LEU A 738 45.91 -13.25 -5.10
N ARG A 739 46.59 -12.86 -4.02
CA ARG A 739 47.40 -13.76 -3.20
C ARG A 739 46.53 -14.60 -2.27
N ALA A 740 45.46 -14.05 -1.69
CA ALA A 740 44.50 -14.75 -0.84
C ALA A 740 43.67 -15.82 -1.60
N LEU A 741 43.52 -15.70 -2.93
CA LEU A 741 43.06 -16.81 -3.81
C LEU A 741 43.93 -18.08 -3.74
N LYS A 742 45.09 -18.06 -3.06
CA LYS A 742 45.97 -19.22 -2.86
C LYS A 742 46.09 -19.63 -1.39
N ASP A 743 45.21 -19.14 -0.52
CA ASP A 743 45.23 -19.50 0.91
C ASP A 743 44.96 -20.98 1.11
N SER A 744 45.60 -21.57 2.13
CA SER A 744 45.30 -22.92 2.64
C SER A 744 43.80 -23.21 2.87
N ASN A 745 43.03 -22.22 3.32
CA ASN A 745 41.64 -22.36 3.72
C ASN A 745 40.68 -21.91 2.60
N SER A 746 39.74 -22.78 2.22
CA SER A 746 38.80 -22.53 1.12
C SER A 746 37.86 -21.34 1.37
N ALA A 747 37.44 -21.06 2.60
CA ALA A 747 36.59 -19.91 2.91
C ALA A 747 37.33 -18.58 2.66
N VAL A 748 38.65 -18.53 2.91
CA VAL A 748 39.48 -17.36 2.58
C VAL A 748 39.59 -17.18 1.06
N ARG A 749 39.85 -18.27 0.31
CA ARG A 749 39.91 -18.24 -1.16
C ARG A 749 38.57 -17.81 -1.78
N TRP A 750 37.46 -18.32 -1.24
CA TRP A 750 36.10 -17.95 -1.65
C TRP A 750 35.84 -16.46 -1.42
N ASN A 751 36.07 -15.94 -0.21
CA ASN A 751 35.83 -14.52 0.10
C ASN A 751 36.75 -13.59 -0.69
N ALA A 752 37.99 -14.01 -0.98
CA ALA A 752 38.88 -13.28 -1.88
C ALA A 752 38.33 -13.21 -3.32
N ALA A 753 37.77 -14.30 -3.85
CA ALA A 753 37.10 -14.28 -5.16
C ALA A 753 35.86 -13.36 -5.16
N GLU A 754 35.06 -13.38 -4.08
CA GLU A 754 33.88 -12.51 -3.98
C GLU A 754 34.27 -11.03 -3.87
N ALA A 755 35.30 -10.72 -3.09
CA ALA A 755 35.83 -9.37 -2.95
C ALA A 755 36.34 -8.81 -4.29
N LEU A 756 37.10 -9.61 -5.05
CA LEU A 756 37.56 -9.23 -6.39
C LEU A 756 36.37 -8.98 -7.36
N GLY A 757 35.33 -9.81 -7.28
CA GLY A 757 34.09 -9.61 -8.05
C GLY A 757 33.24 -8.41 -7.61
N LYS A 758 33.38 -7.94 -6.36
CA LYS A 758 32.76 -6.70 -5.87
C LYS A 758 33.55 -5.45 -6.29
N ILE A 759 34.88 -5.55 -6.36
CA ILE A 759 35.76 -4.48 -6.87
C ILE A 759 35.58 -4.29 -8.38
N GLY A 760 35.31 -5.37 -9.14
CA GLY A 760 34.89 -5.27 -10.55
C GLY A 760 36.01 -4.98 -11.56
N SER A 761 37.27 -4.94 -11.13
CA SER A 761 38.43 -4.60 -11.98
C SER A 761 38.89 -5.76 -12.87
N GLU A 762 39.18 -5.47 -14.15
CA GLU A 762 39.73 -6.45 -15.09
C GLU A 762 41.09 -7.03 -14.64
N THR A 763 41.85 -6.28 -13.83
CA THR A 763 43.15 -6.73 -13.28
C THR A 763 43.02 -8.02 -12.46
N ALA A 764 41.83 -8.32 -11.94
CA ALA A 764 41.55 -9.54 -11.17
C ALA A 764 41.37 -10.80 -12.05
N ILE A 765 41.03 -10.64 -13.34
CA ILE A 765 40.55 -11.73 -14.22
C ILE A 765 41.56 -12.87 -14.31
N ALA A 766 42.85 -12.55 -14.53
CA ALA A 766 43.90 -13.56 -14.66
C ALA A 766 44.14 -14.40 -13.39
N GLY A 767 43.68 -13.93 -12.22
CA GLY A 767 43.65 -14.70 -10.98
C GLY A 767 42.38 -15.51 -10.82
N LEU A 768 41.22 -14.92 -11.09
CA LEU A 768 39.92 -15.59 -11.03
C LEU A 768 39.84 -16.76 -12.05
N LEU A 769 40.39 -16.60 -13.25
CA LEU A 769 40.55 -17.67 -14.24
C LEU A 769 41.45 -18.84 -13.77
N LYS A 770 42.31 -18.62 -12.77
CA LYS A 770 43.06 -19.70 -12.10
C LYS A 770 42.24 -20.31 -10.97
N ALA A 771 41.45 -19.51 -10.25
CA ALA A 771 40.52 -19.98 -9.22
C ALA A 771 39.36 -20.83 -9.79
N LEU A 772 39.00 -20.68 -11.07
CA LEU A 772 38.14 -21.63 -11.80
C LEU A 772 38.69 -23.08 -11.85
N LYS A 773 39.93 -23.32 -11.39
CA LYS A 773 40.57 -24.65 -11.32
C LYS A 773 40.88 -25.07 -9.89
N ASP A 774 40.27 -24.42 -8.89
CA ASP A 774 40.47 -24.75 -7.49
C ASP A 774 39.94 -26.14 -7.14
N SER A 775 40.63 -26.82 -6.21
CA SER A 775 40.18 -28.05 -5.57
C SER A 775 38.74 -28.00 -5.03
N ASN A 776 38.27 -26.84 -4.56
CA ASN A 776 36.97 -26.68 -3.91
C ASN A 776 35.94 -26.01 -4.83
N GLU A 777 34.80 -26.66 -4.96
CA GLU A 777 33.64 -26.31 -5.77
C GLU A 777 33.07 -24.92 -5.46
N TYR A 778 32.95 -24.53 -4.19
CA TYR A 778 32.49 -23.18 -3.82
C TYR A 778 33.45 -22.08 -4.31
N VAL A 779 34.77 -22.33 -4.26
CA VAL A 779 35.78 -21.39 -4.78
C VAL A 779 35.66 -21.27 -6.30
N ARG A 780 35.53 -22.40 -7.03
CA ARG A 780 35.34 -22.39 -8.50
C ARG A 780 34.04 -21.67 -8.90
N SER A 781 32.94 -21.99 -8.23
CA SER A 781 31.59 -21.45 -8.52
C SER A 781 31.52 -19.95 -8.24
N ASN A 782 32.16 -19.49 -7.17
CA ASN A 782 32.22 -18.07 -6.85
C ASN A 782 33.23 -17.30 -7.73
N ALA A 783 34.31 -17.93 -8.19
CA ALA A 783 35.20 -17.34 -9.18
C ALA A 783 34.49 -17.15 -10.54
N ALA A 784 33.61 -18.07 -10.93
CA ALA A 784 32.78 -17.91 -12.13
C ALA A 784 31.81 -16.72 -11.98
N PHE A 785 31.12 -16.62 -10.84
CA PHE A 785 30.22 -15.51 -10.53
C PHE A 785 30.94 -14.15 -10.48
N ALA A 786 32.15 -14.10 -9.90
CA ALA A 786 32.99 -12.91 -9.84
C ALA A 786 33.43 -12.44 -11.24
N LEU A 787 33.79 -13.37 -12.14
CA LEU A 787 34.11 -13.05 -13.53
C LEU A 787 32.89 -12.49 -14.29
N GLY A 788 31.69 -13.04 -14.05
CA GLY A 788 30.44 -12.51 -14.59
C GLY A 788 30.18 -11.06 -14.16
N LYS A 789 30.40 -10.75 -12.88
CA LYS A 789 30.28 -9.38 -12.35
C LYS A 789 31.29 -8.37 -12.94
N ILE A 790 32.47 -8.83 -13.36
CA ILE A 790 33.46 -7.99 -14.04
C ILE A 790 33.04 -7.73 -15.51
N GLY A 791 32.26 -8.62 -16.13
CA GLY A 791 31.63 -8.39 -17.43
C GLY A 791 32.58 -8.40 -18.65
N SER A 792 33.86 -8.76 -18.48
CA SER A 792 34.87 -8.71 -19.54
C SER A 792 34.89 -9.96 -20.42
N GLU A 793 34.93 -9.77 -21.75
CA GLU A 793 35.03 -10.87 -22.72
C GLU A 793 36.29 -11.74 -22.53
N THR A 794 37.35 -11.20 -21.93
CA THR A 794 38.58 -11.94 -21.64
C THR A 794 38.36 -13.15 -20.72
N ALA A 795 37.24 -13.18 -19.98
CA ALA A 795 36.84 -14.30 -19.12
C ALA A 795 36.20 -15.47 -19.88
N ILE A 796 35.65 -15.25 -21.08
CA ILE A 796 34.73 -16.17 -21.77
C ILE A 796 35.35 -17.53 -22.01
N ALA A 797 36.58 -17.61 -22.51
CA ALA A 797 37.24 -18.89 -22.76
C ALA A 797 37.43 -19.75 -21.50
N GLY A 798 37.56 -19.13 -20.33
CA GLY A 798 37.60 -19.82 -19.04
C GLY A 798 36.23 -20.24 -18.55
N LEU A 799 35.22 -19.38 -18.68
CA LEU A 799 33.84 -19.66 -18.31
C LEU A 799 33.21 -20.76 -19.18
N LEU A 800 33.48 -20.76 -20.49
CA LEU A 800 33.10 -21.84 -21.41
C LEU A 800 33.67 -23.19 -20.97
N LYS A 801 34.90 -23.22 -20.42
CA LYS A 801 35.46 -24.44 -19.82
C LYS A 801 34.81 -24.79 -18.47
N ALA A 802 34.37 -23.80 -17.70
CA ALA A 802 33.66 -24.01 -16.43
C ALA A 802 32.21 -24.53 -16.63
N LEU A 803 31.62 -24.40 -17.83
CA LEU A 803 30.40 -25.13 -18.22
C LEU A 803 30.61 -26.65 -18.29
N GLU A 804 31.85 -27.14 -18.28
CA GLU A 804 32.18 -28.58 -18.30
C GLU A 804 32.64 -29.10 -16.93
N ASP A 805 32.47 -28.32 -15.86
CA ASP A 805 32.87 -28.71 -14.50
C ASP A 805 32.02 -29.87 -13.95
N SER A 806 32.64 -30.73 -13.15
CA SER A 806 31.94 -31.80 -12.43
C SER A 806 30.80 -31.29 -11.51
N ASP A 807 30.95 -30.10 -10.94
CA ASP A 807 30.00 -29.53 -9.98
C ASP A 807 28.94 -28.64 -10.66
N GLU A 808 27.68 -28.87 -10.31
CA GLU A 808 26.53 -28.18 -10.89
C GLU A 808 26.44 -26.69 -10.53
N PHE A 809 26.89 -26.28 -9.34
CA PHE A 809 26.92 -24.87 -8.96
C PHE A 809 28.00 -24.11 -9.71
N VAL A 810 29.10 -24.78 -10.10
CA VAL A 810 30.12 -24.19 -10.98
C VAL A 810 29.55 -23.98 -12.38
N ARG A 811 28.96 -25.02 -12.99
CA ARG A 811 28.35 -24.92 -14.33
C ARG A 811 27.24 -23.87 -14.39
N ARG A 812 26.36 -23.84 -13.38
CA ARG A 812 25.24 -22.87 -13.28
C ARG A 812 25.72 -21.42 -13.19
N ASN A 813 26.75 -21.16 -12.38
CA ASN A 813 27.31 -19.82 -12.24
C ASN A 813 28.16 -19.42 -13.47
N ALA A 814 28.77 -20.38 -14.18
CA ALA A 814 29.43 -20.11 -15.45
C ALA A 814 28.43 -19.73 -16.55
N ALA A 815 27.29 -20.42 -16.65
CA ALA A 815 26.21 -20.06 -17.58
C ALA A 815 25.65 -18.65 -17.28
N PHE A 816 25.38 -18.36 -16.00
CA PHE A 816 24.98 -17.02 -15.55
C PHE A 816 26.02 -15.95 -15.95
N ALA A 817 27.30 -16.17 -15.64
CA ALA A 817 28.38 -15.23 -15.92
C ALA A 817 28.56 -14.94 -17.42
N LEU A 818 28.40 -15.94 -18.28
CA LEU A 818 28.41 -15.75 -19.73
C LEU A 818 27.22 -14.90 -20.22
N GLY A 819 26.06 -15.04 -19.58
CA GLY A 819 24.88 -14.20 -19.83
C GLY A 819 25.06 -12.74 -19.39
N GLU A 820 25.74 -12.49 -18.27
CA GLU A 820 26.06 -11.13 -17.81
C GLU A 820 27.10 -10.43 -18.72
N ILE A 821 28.06 -11.19 -19.27
CA ILE A 821 29.02 -10.67 -20.26
C ILE A 821 28.34 -10.36 -21.62
N GLY A 822 27.30 -11.12 -21.99
CA GLY A 822 26.43 -10.79 -23.13
C GLY A 822 27.04 -10.98 -24.53
N SER A 823 28.21 -11.62 -24.65
CA SER A 823 28.93 -11.80 -25.92
C SER A 823 28.42 -13.00 -26.73
N GLU A 824 28.28 -12.82 -28.06
CA GLU A 824 27.89 -13.89 -28.99
C GLU A 824 28.85 -15.08 -28.99
N THR A 825 30.12 -14.86 -28.63
CA THR A 825 31.13 -15.93 -28.56
C THR A 825 30.77 -17.02 -27.53
N ALA A 826 29.87 -16.73 -26.59
CA ALA A 826 29.37 -17.69 -25.61
C ALA A 826 28.27 -18.64 -26.13
N ILE A 827 27.58 -18.28 -27.24
CA ILE A 827 26.33 -18.94 -27.69
C ILE A 827 26.51 -20.46 -27.85
N ALA A 828 27.57 -20.91 -28.54
CA ALA A 828 27.81 -22.33 -28.79
C ALA A 828 27.97 -23.16 -27.49
N GLY A 829 28.59 -22.58 -26.46
CA GLY A 829 28.73 -23.25 -25.16
C GLY A 829 27.44 -23.24 -24.35
N LEU A 830 26.68 -22.14 -24.40
CA LEU A 830 25.38 -22.04 -23.72
C LEU A 830 24.34 -22.98 -24.33
N LEU A 831 24.33 -23.18 -25.65
CA LEU A 831 23.48 -24.16 -26.32
C LEU A 831 23.77 -25.59 -25.82
N LYS A 832 25.05 -25.97 -25.69
CA LYS A 832 25.46 -27.24 -25.08
C LYS A 832 25.00 -27.35 -23.61
N ALA A 833 25.00 -26.24 -22.86
CA ALA A 833 24.51 -26.19 -21.48
C ALA A 833 22.97 -26.29 -21.35
N LEU A 834 22.19 -26.12 -22.44
CA LEU A 834 20.76 -26.45 -22.47
C LEU A 834 20.49 -27.96 -22.47
N GLU A 835 21.52 -28.80 -22.62
CA GLU A 835 21.44 -30.26 -22.55
C GLU A 835 22.01 -30.80 -21.22
N ASP A 836 22.35 -29.93 -20.27
CA ASP A 836 22.93 -30.34 -18.98
C ASP A 836 21.97 -31.20 -18.15
N SER A 837 22.49 -32.21 -17.46
CA SER A 837 21.74 -33.01 -16.48
C SER A 837 20.98 -32.19 -15.43
N ASN A 838 21.54 -31.08 -14.95
CA ASN A 838 20.95 -30.25 -13.90
C ASN A 838 20.05 -29.15 -14.49
N LYS A 839 18.80 -29.08 -13.99
CA LYS A 839 17.76 -28.15 -14.48
C LYS A 839 18.11 -26.67 -14.32
N ASP A 840 18.85 -26.28 -13.28
CA ASP A 840 19.18 -24.89 -12.99
C ASP A 840 20.31 -24.41 -13.91
N VAL A 841 21.22 -25.31 -14.31
CA VAL A 841 22.23 -25.03 -15.36
C VAL A 841 21.52 -24.75 -16.69
N ARG A 842 20.57 -25.60 -17.09
CA ARG A 842 19.80 -25.41 -18.33
C ARG A 842 18.97 -24.14 -18.31
N LYS A 843 18.33 -23.82 -17.18
CA LYS A 843 17.58 -22.57 -16.98
C LYS A 843 18.49 -21.35 -17.16
N ASN A 844 19.63 -21.30 -16.46
CA ASN A 844 20.57 -20.18 -16.57
C ASN A 844 21.17 -20.06 -17.98
N ALA A 845 21.36 -21.17 -18.70
CA ALA A 845 21.80 -21.15 -20.09
C ALA A 845 20.74 -20.54 -21.04
N ALA A 846 19.45 -20.84 -20.83
CA ALA A 846 18.36 -20.22 -21.57
C ALA A 846 18.26 -18.71 -21.29
N GLU A 847 18.27 -18.31 -20.01
CA GLU A 847 18.29 -16.90 -19.61
C GLU A 847 19.50 -16.14 -20.20
N ALA A 848 20.68 -16.76 -20.19
CA ALA A 848 21.90 -16.18 -20.75
C ALA A 848 21.82 -15.95 -22.26
N LEU A 849 21.28 -16.91 -23.02
CA LEU A 849 21.01 -16.74 -24.46
C LEU A 849 20.00 -15.61 -24.72
N GLY A 850 18.97 -15.50 -23.89
CA GLY A 850 18.01 -14.39 -23.90
C GLY A 850 18.67 -13.01 -23.67
N LYS A 851 19.56 -12.93 -22.69
CA LYS A 851 20.32 -11.70 -22.36
C LYS A 851 21.24 -11.25 -23.50
N ILE A 852 22.01 -12.17 -24.08
CA ILE A 852 22.86 -11.94 -25.27
C ILE A 852 22.02 -11.27 -26.37
N GLY A 853 20.87 -11.87 -26.70
CA GLY A 853 19.85 -11.13 -27.46
C GLY A 853 20.14 -10.95 -28.95
N SER A 854 20.94 -11.83 -29.56
CA SER A 854 21.38 -11.72 -30.96
C SER A 854 20.63 -12.64 -31.93
N GLU A 855 20.72 -12.32 -33.23
CA GLU A 855 20.12 -13.10 -34.30
C GLU A 855 20.69 -14.52 -34.38
N ALA A 856 21.97 -14.69 -34.06
CA ALA A 856 22.62 -16.00 -33.92
C ALA A 856 22.00 -16.82 -32.77
N ALA A 857 21.80 -16.22 -31.59
CA ALA A 857 21.17 -16.89 -30.46
C ALA A 857 19.72 -17.29 -30.76
N MET A 858 18.96 -16.40 -31.42
CA MET A 858 17.61 -16.66 -31.91
C MET A 858 17.56 -17.86 -32.86
N THR A 859 18.44 -17.88 -33.86
CA THR A 859 18.48 -18.91 -34.91
C THR A 859 18.78 -20.30 -34.33
N GLU A 860 19.72 -20.39 -33.39
CA GLU A 860 20.06 -21.67 -32.77
C GLU A 860 19.03 -22.13 -31.71
N LEU A 861 18.44 -21.22 -30.93
CA LEU A 861 17.32 -21.56 -30.03
C LEU A 861 16.12 -22.11 -30.81
N ILE A 862 15.80 -21.51 -31.96
CA ILE A 862 14.76 -21.98 -32.88
C ILE A 862 15.05 -23.41 -33.38
N LYS A 863 16.31 -23.71 -33.72
CA LYS A 863 16.71 -25.08 -34.13
C LYS A 863 16.57 -26.07 -32.97
N CYS A 864 16.96 -25.69 -31.76
CA CYS A 864 16.84 -26.54 -30.56
C CYS A 864 15.37 -26.82 -30.23
N LEU A 865 14.51 -25.80 -30.19
CA LEU A 865 13.08 -25.94 -29.87
C LEU A 865 12.28 -26.75 -30.91
N LYS A 866 12.83 -26.95 -32.12
CA LYS A 866 12.29 -27.85 -33.15
C LYS A 866 12.75 -29.29 -33.01
N ASN A 867 13.87 -29.55 -32.34
CA ASN A 867 14.43 -30.89 -32.23
C ASN A 867 13.57 -31.71 -31.25
N PRO A 868 12.90 -32.80 -31.68
CA PRO A 868 12.06 -33.60 -30.78
C PRO A 868 12.83 -34.14 -29.57
N ASP A 869 14.11 -34.48 -29.74
CA ASP A 869 14.94 -35.00 -28.66
C ASP A 869 15.19 -33.94 -27.59
N PHE A 870 15.45 -32.70 -28.00
CA PHE A 870 15.60 -31.55 -27.09
C PHE A 870 14.32 -31.26 -26.32
N VAL A 871 13.16 -31.27 -26.99
CA VAL A 871 11.85 -31.06 -26.37
C VAL A 871 11.49 -32.20 -25.40
N THR A 872 11.98 -33.41 -25.66
CA THR A 872 11.75 -34.58 -24.79
C THR A 872 12.69 -34.60 -23.57
N LEU A 873 13.94 -34.16 -23.75
CA LEU A 873 14.92 -33.96 -22.66
C LEU A 873 14.55 -32.79 -21.74
N ASN A 874 13.93 -31.74 -22.28
CA ASN A 874 13.57 -30.51 -21.56
C ASN A 874 12.05 -30.38 -21.39
N ASN A 875 11.52 -30.91 -20.29
CA ASN A 875 10.12 -30.74 -19.91
C ASN A 875 9.92 -29.62 -18.87
N GLY A 876 8.68 -29.10 -18.78
CA GLY A 876 8.31 -28.05 -17.82
C GLY A 876 9.09 -26.74 -17.98
N ASP A 877 9.59 -26.22 -16.86
CA ASP A 877 10.19 -24.88 -16.74
C ASP A 877 11.31 -24.61 -17.76
N THR A 878 12.19 -25.58 -18.06
CA THR A 878 13.31 -25.35 -19.00
C THR A 878 12.81 -25.06 -20.42
N LEU A 879 11.75 -25.72 -20.88
CA LEU A 879 11.14 -25.44 -22.19
C LEU A 879 10.45 -24.07 -22.20
N SER A 880 9.81 -23.70 -21.08
CA SER A 880 9.20 -22.38 -20.90
C SER A 880 10.26 -21.28 -20.94
N GLN A 881 11.38 -21.45 -20.25
CA GLN A 881 12.48 -20.48 -20.21
C GLN A 881 13.21 -20.36 -21.56
N ALA A 882 13.38 -21.45 -22.31
CA ALA A 882 13.92 -21.39 -23.67
C ALA A 882 12.98 -20.65 -24.67
N ARG A 883 11.66 -20.74 -24.45
CA ARG A 883 10.66 -19.97 -25.21
C ARG A 883 10.64 -18.49 -24.78
N GLU A 884 10.62 -18.21 -23.48
CA GLU A 884 10.69 -16.86 -22.92
C GLU A 884 11.96 -16.13 -23.35
N ALA A 885 13.10 -16.83 -23.40
CA ALA A 885 14.35 -16.31 -23.97
C ALA A 885 14.21 -16.00 -25.47
N LEU A 886 13.57 -16.89 -26.25
CA LEU A 886 13.31 -16.64 -27.67
C LEU A 886 12.40 -15.42 -27.88
N ASP A 887 11.30 -15.32 -27.13
CA ASP A 887 10.37 -14.19 -27.17
C ASP A 887 11.08 -12.88 -26.76
N THR A 888 11.96 -12.94 -25.76
CA THR A 888 12.80 -11.81 -25.33
C THR A 888 13.74 -11.35 -26.46
N ILE A 889 14.39 -12.28 -27.18
CA ILE A 889 15.26 -11.96 -28.30
C ILE A 889 14.44 -11.38 -29.48
N GLN A 890 13.28 -11.97 -29.81
CA GLN A 890 12.40 -11.49 -30.89
C GLN A 890 11.88 -10.08 -30.61
N ASN A 891 11.47 -9.79 -29.37
CA ASN A 891 11.08 -8.45 -28.93
C ASN A 891 12.25 -7.45 -28.99
N LYS A 892 13.46 -7.86 -28.59
CA LYS A 892 14.68 -7.02 -28.63
C LYS A 892 15.12 -6.69 -30.06
N LEU A 893 15.01 -7.64 -30.99
CA LEU A 893 15.40 -7.49 -32.40
C LEU A 893 14.27 -6.97 -33.31
N LYS A 894 13.03 -6.87 -32.81
CA LYS A 894 11.82 -6.55 -33.59
C LYS A 894 11.58 -7.50 -34.78
N TYR A 895 12.02 -8.75 -34.65
CA TYR A 895 12.06 -9.73 -35.76
C TYR A 895 11.10 -10.89 -35.50
N TYR A 896 10.03 -10.98 -36.29
CA TYR A 896 9.10 -12.11 -36.27
C TYR A 896 9.52 -13.14 -37.33
N HIS A 897 9.96 -14.34 -36.91
CA HIS A 897 10.33 -15.42 -37.84
C HIS A 897 9.26 -16.53 -37.89
N PRO A 898 8.87 -17.06 -39.08
CA PRO A 898 7.60 -17.75 -39.25
C PRO A 898 7.76 -19.27 -39.16
N LEU A 899 7.66 -19.83 -37.95
CA LEU A 899 7.73 -21.28 -37.71
C LEU A 899 6.51 -21.89 -37.03
N SER A 900 5.43 -21.10 -36.99
CA SER A 900 4.05 -21.57 -37.06
C SER A 900 3.57 -21.46 -38.51
N GLN A 901 3.37 -22.58 -39.20
CA GLN A 901 2.72 -22.64 -40.52
C GLN A 901 1.75 -23.83 -40.58
N PRO A 902 0.70 -23.79 -41.43
CA PRO A 902 0.40 -22.77 -42.44
C PRO A 902 -0.85 -21.93 -42.15
N MET A 903 -0.84 -20.66 -42.57
CA MET A 903 -2.09 -19.92 -42.84
C MET A 903 -1.90 -18.96 -44.02
N ASN A 904 -1.80 -19.55 -45.21
CA ASN A 904 -1.81 -18.82 -46.48
C ASN A 904 -3.23 -18.52 -46.99
N GLN A 905 -4.25 -18.85 -46.18
CA GLN A 905 -5.65 -18.48 -46.38
C GLN A 905 -6.02 -17.51 -45.24
N GLN A 906 -6.26 -16.25 -45.58
CA GLN A 906 -6.36 -15.14 -44.60
C GLN A 906 -7.71 -14.42 -44.64
N VAL A 907 -8.65 -14.90 -45.47
CA VAL A 907 -9.98 -14.30 -45.64
C VAL A 907 -11.08 -15.33 -45.31
N TYR A 908 -11.94 -14.99 -44.37
CA TYR A 908 -13.10 -15.80 -43.95
C TYR A 908 -14.41 -15.05 -44.24
N ILE A 909 -15.52 -15.78 -44.33
CA ILE A 909 -16.87 -15.18 -44.40
C ILE A 909 -17.79 -15.70 -43.29
N SER A 910 -18.34 -14.78 -42.49
CA SER A 910 -19.35 -15.05 -41.46
C SER A 910 -20.71 -14.58 -41.95
N TYR A 911 -21.70 -15.48 -41.95
CA TYR A 911 -23.04 -15.22 -42.50
C TYR A 911 -24.09 -16.20 -41.95
N ASN A 912 -25.37 -15.82 -42.00
CA ASN A 912 -26.48 -16.70 -41.60
C ASN A 912 -26.83 -17.68 -42.74
N TRP A 913 -27.08 -18.96 -42.44
CA TRP A 913 -27.26 -20.00 -43.47
C TRP A 913 -28.60 -19.98 -44.24
N GLN A 914 -29.52 -19.07 -43.91
CA GLN A 914 -30.81 -18.87 -44.60
C GLN A 914 -30.62 -18.31 -46.02
N GLU A 915 -31.60 -18.50 -46.91
CA GLU A 915 -31.47 -18.28 -48.37
C GLU A 915 -30.86 -16.92 -48.74
N ASP A 916 -31.43 -15.80 -48.29
CA ASP A 916 -30.98 -14.44 -48.65
C ASP A 916 -29.50 -14.16 -48.29
N SER A 917 -29.06 -14.62 -47.11
CA SER A 917 -27.69 -14.43 -46.61
C SER A 917 -26.71 -15.42 -47.26
N ASN A 918 -27.17 -16.63 -47.58
CA ASN A 918 -26.39 -17.67 -48.25
C ASN A 918 -26.20 -17.39 -49.75
N GLU A 919 -27.20 -16.79 -50.42
CA GLU A 919 -27.06 -16.34 -51.81
C GLU A 919 -26.04 -15.20 -51.92
N MET A 920 -26.14 -14.18 -51.07
CA MET A 920 -25.15 -13.08 -50.98
C MET A 920 -23.74 -13.63 -50.71
N ALA A 921 -23.58 -14.55 -49.77
CA ALA A 921 -22.29 -15.18 -49.48
C ALA A 921 -21.73 -15.96 -50.68
N ASN A 922 -22.56 -16.64 -51.48
CA ASN A 922 -22.12 -17.29 -52.71
C ASN A 922 -21.62 -16.29 -53.75
N GLN A 923 -22.33 -15.18 -53.95
CA GLN A 923 -21.94 -14.12 -54.89
C GLN A 923 -20.60 -13.47 -54.50
N ILE A 924 -20.40 -13.20 -53.20
CA ILE A 924 -19.12 -12.69 -52.66
C ILE A 924 -17.98 -13.68 -52.91
N VAL A 925 -18.16 -14.96 -52.58
CA VAL A 925 -17.12 -15.99 -52.77
C VAL A 925 -16.75 -16.13 -54.26
N GLN A 926 -17.72 -16.07 -55.18
CA GLN A 926 -17.45 -16.08 -56.62
C GLN A 926 -16.68 -14.83 -57.10
N ALA A 927 -17.04 -13.64 -56.62
CA ALA A 927 -16.38 -12.39 -57.00
C ALA A 927 -14.92 -12.32 -56.50
N PHE A 928 -14.64 -12.80 -55.29
CA PHE A 928 -13.27 -12.90 -54.77
C PHE A 928 -12.46 -13.99 -55.50
N ALA A 929 -13.06 -15.15 -55.80
CA ALA A 929 -12.40 -16.20 -56.57
C ALA A 929 -12.03 -15.74 -58.00
N ALA A 930 -12.85 -14.91 -58.64
CA ALA A 930 -12.55 -14.28 -59.93
C ALA A 930 -11.36 -13.31 -59.89
N LYS A 931 -10.89 -12.94 -58.70
CA LYS A 931 -9.67 -12.14 -58.44
C LYS A 931 -8.51 -12.95 -57.87
N GLY A 932 -8.67 -14.28 -57.76
CA GLY A 932 -7.64 -15.17 -57.21
C GLY A 932 -7.56 -15.18 -55.68
N ILE A 933 -8.55 -14.63 -54.98
CA ILE A 933 -8.61 -14.63 -53.52
C ILE A 933 -9.56 -15.73 -53.05
N GLU A 934 -9.04 -16.68 -52.29
CA GLU A 934 -9.83 -17.76 -51.69
C GLU A 934 -10.48 -17.28 -50.38
N ILE A 935 -11.79 -17.51 -50.23
CA ILE A 935 -12.55 -17.24 -49.01
C ILE A 935 -12.94 -18.57 -48.34
N ILE A 936 -12.54 -18.74 -47.08
CA ILE A 936 -12.95 -19.88 -46.26
C ILE A 936 -14.39 -19.72 -45.78
N ARG A 937 -15.19 -20.78 -45.90
CA ARG A 937 -16.58 -20.86 -45.43
C ARG A 937 -16.93 -22.23 -44.84
N ASP A 938 -17.83 -22.23 -43.85
CA ASP A 938 -18.19 -23.39 -43.03
C ASP A 938 -18.68 -24.60 -43.86
N LYS A 939 -19.64 -24.37 -44.78
CA LYS A 939 -20.31 -25.42 -45.57
C LYS A 939 -19.45 -26.23 -46.54
N THR A 940 -18.19 -25.86 -46.78
CA THR A 940 -17.33 -26.55 -47.77
C THR A 940 -15.95 -26.96 -47.27
N HIS A 941 -15.58 -26.66 -46.02
CA HIS A 941 -14.25 -26.98 -45.47
C HIS A 941 -14.28 -27.78 -44.15
N THR A 942 -15.46 -28.10 -43.61
CA THR A 942 -15.61 -28.97 -42.44
C THR A 942 -15.87 -30.42 -42.87
N SER A 943 -15.21 -31.38 -42.22
CA SER A 943 -15.43 -32.82 -42.46
C SER A 943 -16.52 -33.37 -41.52
N TYR A 944 -17.11 -34.52 -41.87
CA TYR A 944 -18.17 -35.15 -41.05
C TYR A 944 -17.61 -35.77 -39.76
N LYS A 945 -17.26 -34.90 -38.79
CA LYS A 945 -17.10 -35.11 -37.33
C LYS A 945 -16.44 -33.93 -36.60
N ASP A 946 -16.07 -32.86 -37.30
CA ASP A 946 -15.40 -31.71 -36.68
C ASP A 946 -16.35 -30.85 -35.82
N SER A 947 -15.82 -30.25 -34.74
CA SER A 947 -16.58 -29.39 -33.84
C SER A 947 -16.81 -28.00 -34.44
N ILE A 948 -18.06 -27.64 -34.69
CA ILE A 948 -18.48 -26.33 -35.21
C ILE A 948 -17.90 -25.18 -34.34
N LYS A 949 -17.88 -25.33 -33.01
CA LYS A 949 -17.28 -24.32 -32.09
C LYS A 949 -15.77 -24.13 -32.29
N ASN A 950 -15.04 -25.13 -32.80
CA ASN A 950 -13.61 -24.98 -33.12
C ASN A 950 -13.42 -24.21 -34.44
N PHE A 951 -14.27 -24.43 -35.43
CA PHE A 951 -14.26 -23.66 -36.68
C PHE A 951 -14.63 -22.19 -36.44
N MET A 952 -15.64 -21.91 -35.61
CA MET A 952 -16.01 -20.54 -35.21
C MET A 952 -14.86 -19.79 -34.52
N ARG A 953 -14.06 -20.47 -33.70
CA ARG A 953 -12.82 -19.92 -33.11
C ARG A 953 -11.75 -19.61 -34.15
N GLN A 954 -11.63 -20.42 -35.20
CA GLN A 954 -10.70 -20.16 -36.32
C GLN A 954 -11.12 -18.93 -37.14
N ILE A 955 -12.42 -18.69 -37.35
CA ILE A 955 -12.91 -17.42 -37.92
C ILE A 955 -12.43 -16.24 -37.06
N GLY A 956 -12.50 -16.37 -35.74
CA GLY A 956 -11.96 -15.40 -34.77
C GLY A 956 -10.46 -15.11 -34.94
N GLN A 957 -9.69 -15.99 -35.57
CA GLN A 957 -8.25 -15.83 -35.85
C GLN A 957 -7.95 -15.36 -37.28
N GLY A 958 -8.96 -15.27 -38.16
CA GLY A 958 -8.80 -14.83 -39.55
C GLY A 958 -8.38 -13.35 -39.67
N LYS A 959 -7.40 -13.04 -40.54
CA LYS A 959 -6.92 -11.65 -40.69
C LYS A 959 -7.98 -10.72 -41.25
N CYS A 960 -8.71 -11.17 -42.27
CA CYS A 960 -9.83 -10.46 -42.87
C CYS A 960 -11.09 -11.32 -42.73
N VAL A 961 -12.18 -10.77 -42.20
CA VAL A 961 -13.46 -11.45 -42.07
C VAL A 961 -14.55 -10.61 -42.72
N VAL A 962 -15.11 -11.11 -43.81
CA VAL A 962 -16.29 -10.52 -44.45
C VAL A 962 -17.52 -10.94 -43.65
N VAL A 963 -18.31 -9.99 -43.17
CA VAL A 963 -19.46 -10.27 -42.29
C VAL A 963 -20.76 -9.84 -42.98
N VAL A 964 -21.62 -10.80 -43.31
CA VAL A 964 -22.91 -10.54 -43.98
C VAL A 964 -24.01 -10.37 -42.94
N ILE A 965 -24.40 -9.13 -42.70
CA ILE A 965 -25.29 -8.72 -41.60
C ILE A 965 -26.74 -8.64 -42.10
N SER A 966 -27.59 -9.56 -41.62
CA SER A 966 -29.05 -9.55 -41.73
C SER A 966 -29.72 -9.42 -40.35
N ASP A 967 -31.03 -9.15 -40.30
CA ASP A 967 -31.80 -9.12 -39.04
C ASP A 967 -31.66 -10.46 -38.29
N ARG A 968 -31.62 -11.56 -39.06
CA ARG A 968 -31.42 -12.92 -38.55
C ARG A 968 -29.98 -13.20 -38.10
N TYR A 969 -28.97 -12.53 -38.68
CA TYR A 969 -27.59 -12.62 -38.20
C TYR A 969 -27.49 -12.06 -36.76
N LEU A 970 -28.07 -10.88 -36.53
CA LEU A 970 -27.99 -10.13 -35.26
C LEU A 970 -28.79 -10.77 -34.10
N LYS A 971 -29.66 -11.74 -34.42
CA LYS A 971 -30.47 -12.54 -33.48
C LYS A 971 -30.01 -14.01 -33.40
N SER A 972 -28.92 -14.37 -34.09
CA SER A 972 -28.39 -15.74 -34.13
C SER A 972 -27.25 -15.89 -33.15
N GLU A 973 -27.40 -16.77 -32.16
CA GLU A 973 -26.37 -17.06 -31.14
C GLU A 973 -25.03 -17.46 -31.77
N ASN A 974 -25.05 -18.36 -32.76
CA ASN A 974 -23.86 -18.82 -33.46
C ASN A 974 -23.14 -17.69 -34.21
N CYS A 975 -23.88 -16.85 -34.94
CA CYS A 975 -23.31 -15.74 -35.69
C CYS A 975 -22.73 -14.67 -34.76
N MET A 976 -23.43 -14.38 -33.66
CA MET A 976 -22.96 -13.42 -32.66
C MET A 976 -21.82 -13.98 -31.80
N PHE A 977 -21.70 -15.31 -31.65
CA PHE A 977 -20.55 -15.97 -31.05
C PHE A 977 -19.29 -15.84 -31.92
N GLU A 978 -19.38 -16.11 -33.23
CA GLU A 978 -18.27 -15.86 -34.17
C GLU A 978 -17.77 -14.40 -34.08
N LEU A 979 -18.70 -13.46 -34.03
CA LEU A 979 -18.42 -12.04 -33.90
C LEU A 979 -17.73 -11.67 -32.56
N VAL A 980 -18.14 -12.30 -31.46
CA VAL A 980 -17.48 -12.18 -30.15
C VAL A 980 -16.06 -12.75 -30.20
N GLU A 981 -15.84 -13.89 -30.84
CA GLU A 981 -14.50 -14.47 -31.00
C GLU A 981 -13.58 -13.59 -31.87
N ILE A 982 -14.09 -12.95 -32.94
CA ILE A 982 -13.31 -11.95 -33.70
C ILE A 982 -12.92 -10.77 -32.80
N ALA A 983 -13.81 -10.30 -31.93
CA ALA A 983 -13.54 -9.20 -31.00
C ALA A 983 -12.48 -9.56 -29.95
N ARG A 984 -12.53 -10.78 -29.41
CA ARG A 984 -11.59 -11.28 -28.39
C ARG A 984 -10.15 -11.40 -28.91
N ASN A 985 -9.95 -11.62 -30.21
CA ASN A 985 -8.64 -11.78 -30.83
C ASN A 985 -8.00 -10.45 -31.32
N GLY A 986 -8.50 -9.28 -30.87
CA GLY A 986 -7.90 -7.98 -31.17
C GLY A 986 -8.18 -7.43 -32.58
N ASP A 987 -7.91 -6.14 -32.77
CA ASP A 987 -8.03 -5.40 -34.04
C ASP A 987 -9.40 -5.51 -34.77
N PHE A 988 -10.48 -5.75 -34.01
CA PHE A 988 -11.85 -5.93 -34.48
C PHE A 988 -12.29 -4.95 -35.59
N TYR A 989 -11.99 -3.66 -35.42
CA TYR A 989 -12.30 -2.61 -36.40
C TYR A 989 -11.55 -2.78 -37.73
N GLN A 990 -10.29 -3.23 -37.71
CA GLN A 990 -9.44 -3.34 -38.89
C GLN A 990 -9.61 -4.68 -39.64
N ARG A 991 -10.23 -5.67 -39.01
CA ARG A 991 -10.32 -7.05 -39.51
C ARG A 991 -11.70 -7.38 -40.10
N ILE A 992 -12.74 -6.63 -39.77
CA ILE A 992 -14.12 -6.87 -40.23
C ILE A 992 -14.47 -6.01 -41.44
N PHE A 993 -15.01 -6.66 -42.47
CA PHE A 993 -15.52 -6.05 -43.69
C PHE A 993 -17.04 -6.31 -43.79
N PRO A 994 -17.90 -5.43 -43.24
CA PRO A 994 -19.32 -5.72 -43.09
C PRO A 994 -20.11 -5.40 -44.36
N ILE A 995 -21.02 -6.30 -44.73
CA ILE A 995 -21.97 -6.14 -45.83
C ILE A 995 -23.37 -6.27 -45.24
N ILE A 996 -24.11 -5.16 -45.21
CA ILE A 996 -25.46 -5.13 -44.62
C ILE A 996 -26.51 -5.49 -45.68
N LEU A 997 -27.43 -6.38 -45.33
CA LEU A 997 -28.58 -6.76 -46.16
C LEU A 997 -29.80 -5.83 -45.96
N PRO A 998 -30.78 -5.81 -46.89
CA PRO A 998 -31.89 -4.84 -46.87
C PRO A 998 -32.70 -4.83 -45.56
N ASP A 999 -32.83 -5.97 -44.91
CA ASP A 999 -33.54 -6.19 -43.65
C ASP A 999 -32.82 -5.58 -42.43
N ALA A 1000 -31.48 -5.65 -42.40
CA ALA A 1000 -30.65 -5.03 -41.36
C ALA A 1000 -30.24 -3.58 -41.64
N ARG A 1001 -30.59 -3.01 -42.81
CA ARG A 1001 -30.12 -1.70 -43.31
C ARG A 1001 -30.22 -0.53 -42.32
N ARG A 1002 -31.13 -0.59 -41.34
CA ARG A 1002 -31.34 0.47 -40.33
C ARG A 1002 -30.54 0.31 -39.02
N ILE A 1003 -29.68 -0.71 -38.88
CA ILE A 1003 -28.88 -0.97 -37.66
C ILE A 1003 -28.09 0.26 -37.14
N HIS A 1004 -27.63 1.13 -38.04
CA HIS A 1004 -26.91 2.37 -37.70
C HIS A 1004 -27.79 3.43 -36.98
N LYS A 1005 -29.12 3.31 -37.03
CA LYS A 1005 -30.05 4.22 -36.35
C LYS A 1005 -30.29 3.76 -34.92
N ALA A 1006 -29.98 4.62 -33.95
CA ALA A 1006 -30.03 4.30 -32.52
C ALA A 1006 -31.35 3.70 -32.03
N ILE A 1007 -32.50 4.18 -32.55
CA ILE A 1007 -33.84 3.68 -32.20
C ILE A 1007 -34.09 2.26 -32.75
N GLU A 1008 -33.75 2.03 -34.02
CA GLU A 1008 -33.95 0.74 -34.69
C GLU A 1008 -33.01 -0.35 -34.14
N ARG A 1009 -31.86 0.06 -33.57
CA ARG A 1009 -30.95 -0.84 -32.85
C ARG A 1009 -31.52 -1.36 -31.53
N LEU A 1010 -32.43 -0.64 -30.87
CA LEU A 1010 -33.01 -1.06 -29.60
C LEU A 1010 -33.74 -2.41 -29.72
N GLN A 1011 -34.24 -2.79 -30.90
CA GLN A 1011 -34.88 -4.09 -31.08
C GLN A 1011 -33.92 -5.27 -30.86
N TYR A 1012 -32.65 -5.14 -31.26
CA TYR A 1012 -31.64 -6.17 -31.08
C TYR A 1012 -31.11 -6.20 -29.64
N ILE A 1013 -30.91 -5.03 -29.04
CA ILE A 1013 -30.52 -4.92 -27.62
C ILE A 1013 -31.61 -5.53 -26.73
N ARG A 1014 -32.89 -5.16 -26.93
CA ARG A 1014 -34.03 -5.73 -26.19
C ARG A 1014 -34.21 -7.22 -26.42
N HIS A 1015 -33.88 -7.74 -27.61
CA HIS A 1015 -33.91 -9.18 -27.87
C HIS A 1015 -32.93 -9.92 -26.95
N TRP A 1016 -31.67 -9.46 -26.88
CA TRP A 1016 -30.67 -10.08 -26.00
C TRP A 1016 -30.91 -9.81 -24.51
N GLU A 1017 -31.44 -8.65 -24.14
CA GLU A 1017 -31.89 -8.38 -22.76
C GLU A 1017 -33.05 -9.28 -22.33
N GLY A 1018 -34.00 -9.58 -23.24
CA GLY A 1018 -35.04 -10.57 -23.00
C GLY A 1018 -34.46 -11.97 -22.75
N ARG A 1019 -33.48 -12.39 -23.56
CA ARG A 1019 -32.77 -13.69 -23.40
C ARG A 1019 -31.98 -13.78 -22.09
N ILE A 1020 -31.34 -12.68 -21.67
CA ILE A 1020 -30.66 -12.57 -20.37
C ILE A 1020 -31.69 -12.71 -19.24
N GLN A 1021 -32.80 -11.96 -19.29
CA GLN A 1021 -33.84 -12.00 -18.27
C GLN A 1021 -34.54 -13.37 -18.19
N GLU A 1022 -34.72 -14.06 -19.33
CA GLU A 1022 -35.20 -15.45 -19.37
C GLU A 1022 -34.27 -16.41 -18.58
N LEU A 1023 -32.95 -16.28 -18.75
CA LEU A 1023 -31.95 -17.07 -18.04
C LEU A 1023 -31.90 -16.73 -16.54
N GLU A 1024 -31.85 -15.45 -16.19
CA GLU A 1024 -31.85 -14.99 -14.79
C GLU A 1024 -33.11 -15.45 -14.05
N ASN A 1025 -34.29 -15.33 -14.68
CA ASN A 1025 -35.55 -15.81 -14.11
C ASN A 1025 -35.56 -17.34 -13.96
N ALA A 1026 -34.96 -18.08 -14.89
CA ALA A 1026 -34.78 -19.53 -14.76
C ALA A 1026 -33.83 -19.91 -13.60
N MET A 1027 -32.77 -19.14 -13.37
CA MET A 1027 -31.86 -19.30 -12.23
C MET A 1027 -32.54 -18.99 -10.88
N HIS A 1028 -33.47 -18.03 -10.85
CA HIS A 1028 -34.21 -17.67 -9.63
C HIS A 1028 -35.38 -18.61 -9.29
N SER A 1029 -35.92 -19.37 -10.27
CA SER A 1029 -37.13 -20.19 -10.10
C SER A 1029 -36.88 -21.68 -9.83
N GLY A 1030 -35.63 -22.14 -9.89
CA GLY A 1030 -35.22 -23.48 -9.48
C GLY A 1030 -33.74 -23.52 -9.12
N GLY A 1031 -33.36 -24.34 -8.13
CA GLY A 1031 -32.01 -24.39 -7.54
C GLY A 1031 -30.89 -24.90 -8.46
N LEU A 1032 -30.62 -24.18 -9.54
CA LEU A 1032 -29.68 -24.52 -10.62
C LEU A 1032 -28.52 -23.52 -10.76
N ALA A 1033 -28.29 -22.69 -9.73
CA ALA A 1033 -27.25 -21.64 -9.68
C ALA A 1033 -25.78 -22.15 -9.75
N ASN A 1034 -25.56 -23.45 -10.03
CA ASN A 1034 -24.25 -24.10 -10.09
C ASN A 1034 -24.01 -24.89 -11.40
N LEU A 1035 -24.80 -24.69 -12.45
CA LEU A 1035 -24.52 -25.25 -13.77
C LEU A 1035 -23.63 -24.28 -14.57
N GLN A 1036 -22.33 -24.60 -14.65
CA GLN A 1036 -21.29 -23.84 -15.36
C GLN A 1036 -21.77 -23.26 -16.70
N GLY A 1037 -22.44 -24.07 -17.53
CA GLY A 1037 -22.92 -23.66 -18.86
C GLY A 1037 -23.98 -22.54 -18.85
N ILE A 1038 -24.82 -22.44 -17.82
CA ILE A 1038 -25.80 -21.34 -17.71
C ILE A 1038 -25.09 -20.02 -17.44
N THR A 1039 -24.04 -20.03 -16.62
CA THR A 1039 -23.19 -18.86 -16.38
C THR A 1039 -22.38 -18.49 -17.62
N ASP A 1040 -21.88 -19.48 -18.37
CA ASP A 1040 -21.18 -19.25 -19.65
C ASP A 1040 -22.12 -18.61 -20.71
N ASP A 1041 -23.37 -19.09 -20.81
CA ASP A 1041 -24.39 -18.53 -21.72
C ASP A 1041 -24.80 -17.11 -21.30
N LEU A 1042 -24.98 -16.85 -20.00
CA LEU A 1042 -25.29 -15.52 -19.45
C LEU A 1042 -24.17 -14.51 -19.75
N ASN A 1043 -22.91 -14.92 -19.56
CA ASN A 1043 -21.72 -14.13 -19.90
C ASN A 1043 -21.66 -13.86 -21.42
N LEU A 1044 -21.90 -14.89 -22.24
CA LEU A 1044 -21.92 -14.76 -23.70
C LEU A 1044 -23.01 -13.79 -24.18
N TYR A 1045 -24.25 -13.94 -23.70
CA TYR A 1045 -25.36 -13.06 -24.10
C TYR A 1045 -25.13 -11.61 -23.65
N THR A 1046 -24.53 -11.44 -22.47
CA THR A 1046 -24.09 -10.13 -21.98
C THR A 1046 -23.03 -9.53 -22.91
N GLU A 1047 -22.00 -10.30 -23.31
CA GLU A 1047 -20.98 -9.81 -24.24
C GLU A 1047 -21.58 -9.48 -25.62
N ILE A 1048 -22.46 -10.34 -26.16
CA ILE A 1048 -23.19 -10.11 -27.42
C ILE A 1048 -23.94 -8.76 -27.39
N ARG A 1049 -24.66 -8.47 -26.29
CA ARG A 1049 -25.35 -7.18 -26.09
C ARG A 1049 -24.39 -5.99 -26.19
N HIS A 1050 -23.16 -6.12 -25.65
CA HIS A 1050 -22.14 -5.07 -25.72
C HIS A 1050 -21.52 -4.96 -27.12
N ARG A 1051 -21.21 -6.07 -27.81
CA ARG A 1051 -20.60 -6.04 -29.15
C ARG A 1051 -21.51 -5.43 -30.22
N ILE A 1052 -22.84 -5.52 -30.08
CA ILE A 1052 -23.80 -4.80 -30.95
C ILE A 1052 -23.57 -3.26 -30.91
N ALA A 1053 -23.12 -2.71 -29.78
CA ALA A 1053 -22.76 -1.30 -29.70
C ALA A 1053 -21.50 -1.01 -30.52
N SER A 1054 -20.41 -1.74 -30.32
CA SER A 1054 -19.14 -1.58 -31.06
C SER A 1054 -19.30 -1.72 -32.58
N LEU A 1055 -20.16 -2.65 -33.01
CA LEU A 1055 -20.49 -2.84 -34.43
C LEU A 1055 -21.24 -1.63 -35.02
N THR A 1056 -22.00 -0.91 -34.19
CA THR A 1056 -22.66 0.34 -34.65
C THR A 1056 -21.65 1.43 -34.94
N ASP A 1057 -20.55 1.51 -34.19
CA ASP A 1057 -19.56 2.58 -34.37
C ASP A 1057 -18.72 2.32 -35.64
N ILE A 1058 -18.34 1.06 -35.90
CA ILE A 1058 -17.81 0.61 -37.21
C ILE A 1058 -18.73 1.02 -38.37
N LEU A 1059 -20.04 0.83 -38.22
CA LEU A 1059 -21.03 1.14 -39.26
C LEU A 1059 -21.40 2.63 -39.38
N LYS A 1060 -20.98 3.49 -38.45
CA LYS A 1060 -21.12 4.95 -38.56
C LYS A 1060 -19.96 5.58 -39.31
N ASP A 1061 -18.74 5.09 -39.09
CA ASP A 1061 -17.52 5.67 -39.69
C ASP A 1061 -17.31 5.24 -41.14
N MET A 1062 -17.90 4.12 -41.58
CA MET A 1062 -17.96 3.76 -42.99
C MET A 1062 -18.97 4.64 -43.77
N LYS A 1063 -18.45 5.52 -44.62
CA LYS A 1063 -19.23 6.34 -45.57
C LYS A 1063 -20.08 5.49 -46.50
N THR A 1064 -21.34 5.28 -46.12
CA THR A 1064 -22.51 5.01 -46.97
C THR A 1064 -22.23 4.38 -48.35
N LEU A 1065 -22.00 3.07 -48.38
CA LEU A 1065 -22.20 2.27 -49.58
C LEU A 1065 -23.57 1.60 -49.49
N ASP A 1066 -24.51 2.10 -50.30
CA ASP A 1066 -25.81 1.48 -50.49
C ASP A 1066 -25.62 0.08 -51.13
N ILE A 1067 -26.50 -0.88 -50.82
CA ILE A 1067 -26.54 -2.23 -51.39
C ILE A 1067 -26.48 -2.20 -52.93
N ASN A 1068 -27.07 -1.16 -53.53
CA ASN A 1068 -27.07 -0.92 -54.97
C ASN A 1068 -25.65 -0.78 -55.58
N LEU A 1069 -24.64 -0.38 -54.79
CA LEU A 1069 -23.28 -0.14 -55.28
C LEU A 1069 -22.44 -1.42 -55.35
N HIS A 1070 -22.67 -2.40 -54.48
CA HIS A 1070 -21.93 -3.67 -54.51
C HIS A 1070 -22.44 -4.63 -55.61
N GLY A 1071 -23.76 -4.69 -55.82
CA GLY A 1071 -24.35 -5.50 -56.90
C GLY A 1071 -24.04 -4.98 -58.30
N GLN A 1072 -23.85 -3.66 -58.48
CA GLN A 1072 -23.49 -3.06 -59.78
C GLN A 1072 -21.98 -3.00 -60.06
N SER A 1073 -21.12 -3.33 -59.08
CA SER A 1073 -19.66 -3.26 -59.21
C SER A 1073 -18.92 -4.57 -58.85
N GLU A 1074 -19.64 -5.70 -58.82
CA GLU A 1074 -19.10 -7.03 -58.48
C GLU A 1074 -18.24 -7.01 -57.19
N PHE A 1075 -18.73 -6.32 -56.15
CA PHE A 1075 -18.05 -6.16 -54.85
C PHE A 1075 -16.64 -5.52 -54.89
N ALA A 1076 -16.23 -4.90 -56.01
CA ALA A 1076 -14.86 -4.40 -56.21
C ALA A 1076 -14.31 -3.50 -55.10
N ALA A 1077 -15.16 -2.71 -54.43
CA ALA A 1077 -14.74 -1.87 -53.30
C ALA A 1077 -14.34 -2.69 -52.04
N VAL A 1078 -15.05 -3.79 -51.74
CA VAL A 1078 -14.72 -4.67 -50.61
C VAL A 1078 -13.49 -5.50 -50.93
N ILE A 1079 -13.41 -6.03 -52.16
CA ILE A 1079 -12.23 -6.74 -52.67
C ILE A 1079 -11.00 -5.87 -52.52
N LYS A 1080 -11.03 -4.62 -53.02
CA LYS A 1080 -9.91 -3.69 -52.92
C LYS A 1080 -9.52 -3.39 -51.46
N ALA A 1081 -10.49 -3.26 -50.55
CA ALA A 1081 -10.21 -3.02 -49.14
C ALA A 1081 -9.51 -4.23 -48.48
N VAL A 1082 -9.94 -5.45 -48.80
CA VAL A 1082 -9.29 -6.70 -48.36
C VAL A 1082 -7.91 -6.84 -48.99
N GLU A 1083 -7.75 -6.57 -50.29
CA GLU A 1083 -6.45 -6.55 -50.99
C GLU A 1083 -5.48 -5.55 -50.37
N THR A 1084 -5.93 -4.32 -50.05
CA THR A 1084 -5.11 -3.33 -49.35
C THR A 1084 -4.66 -3.83 -47.98
N LYS A 1085 -5.57 -4.42 -47.19
CA LYS A 1085 -5.23 -4.98 -45.87
C LYS A 1085 -4.26 -6.17 -45.95
N LEU A 1086 -4.37 -7.00 -46.99
CA LEU A 1086 -3.43 -8.08 -47.26
C LEU A 1086 -2.07 -7.58 -47.79
N ALA A 1087 -2.04 -6.42 -48.45
CA ALA A 1087 -0.81 -5.82 -49.02
C ALA A 1087 -0.02 -4.96 -48.01
N GLU A 1088 -0.68 -4.30 -47.06
CA GLU A 1088 -0.05 -3.51 -45.99
C GLU A 1088 0.93 -4.36 -45.14
N ASP A 1089 0.60 -5.62 -44.88
CA ASP A 1089 1.47 -6.58 -44.19
C ASP A 1089 2.70 -7.02 -45.02
N GLY A 1090 2.72 -6.75 -46.32
CA GLY A 1090 3.71 -7.31 -47.27
C GLY A 1090 4.93 -6.43 -47.56
N GLN A 1091 4.98 -5.16 -47.11
CA GLN A 1091 5.97 -4.18 -47.58
C GLN A 1091 7.14 -3.83 -46.63
N ASN A 1092 7.32 -4.54 -45.51
CA ASN A 1092 8.47 -4.30 -44.61
C ASN A 1092 9.64 -5.28 -44.84
N ILE A 1093 10.30 -5.15 -45.99
CA ILE A 1093 11.69 -5.61 -46.21
C ILE A 1093 12.45 -4.49 -46.93
N PRO A 1094 13.58 -3.98 -46.41
CA PRO A 1094 14.27 -2.85 -47.03
C PRO A 1094 15.13 -3.29 -48.23
N ALA A 1095 14.83 -2.75 -49.42
CA ALA A 1095 15.71 -2.78 -50.58
C ALA A 1095 16.38 -1.42 -50.79
N SER A 1096 17.67 -1.44 -51.11
CA SER A 1096 18.56 -0.27 -51.07
C SER A 1096 18.55 0.59 -52.34
N SER A 1097 19.12 1.79 -52.17
CA SER A 1097 19.83 2.62 -53.16
C SER A 1097 19.06 3.46 -54.21
N GLU A 1098 19.24 4.78 -54.03
CA GLU A 1098 19.58 5.82 -55.01
C GLU A 1098 18.54 6.63 -55.82
N LYS A 1099 18.75 7.96 -55.71
CA LYS A 1099 18.62 9.04 -56.72
C LYS A 1099 17.24 9.67 -57.02
N ASN A 1100 17.01 10.77 -56.28
CA ASN A 1100 16.87 12.16 -56.76
C ASN A 1100 15.92 12.54 -57.93
N ALA A 1101 15.19 13.63 -57.66
CA ALA A 1101 14.67 14.63 -58.62
C ALA A 1101 13.52 14.17 -59.54
N SER A 1102 12.52 15.00 -59.91
CA SER A 1102 12.24 16.42 -59.63
C SER A 1102 10.85 16.80 -60.16
N LEU A 1103 10.24 17.89 -59.64
CA LEU A 1103 9.09 18.63 -60.24
C LEU A 1103 7.76 17.83 -60.35
N SER A 1104 6.56 18.41 -60.37
CA SER A 1104 6.05 19.73 -59.97
C SER A 1104 4.51 19.70 -60.02
N SER A 1105 3.83 20.55 -59.23
CA SER A 1105 2.50 21.14 -59.50
C SER A 1105 1.31 20.24 -59.91
N ILE A 1106 0.19 20.37 -59.19
CA ILE A 1106 -0.97 21.20 -59.60
C ILE A 1106 -1.95 21.34 -58.43
N THR A 1107 -2.49 22.54 -58.27
CA THR A 1107 -3.45 22.98 -57.23
C THR A 1107 -4.90 22.98 -57.74
N TYR A 1108 -5.82 23.52 -56.92
CA TYR A 1108 -7.20 24.01 -57.24
C TYR A 1108 -8.36 23.01 -57.07
N ASP A 1109 -9.55 23.43 -56.61
CA ASP A 1109 -10.00 24.65 -55.88
C ASP A 1109 -11.33 24.30 -55.17
N PHE A 1110 -11.67 24.93 -54.04
CA PHE A 1110 -12.78 25.89 -54.00
C PHE A 1110 -13.02 26.51 -52.61
N ARG A 1111 -13.07 27.84 -52.65
CA ARG A 1111 -13.50 28.82 -51.63
C ARG A 1111 -14.95 28.53 -51.15
N GLY A 1112 -15.43 28.96 -49.98
CA GLY A 1112 -14.82 29.80 -48.92
C GLY A 1112 -15.76 30.93 -48.47
N ALA A 1113 -15.68 31.36 -47.20
CA ALA A 1113 -16.13 32.67 -46.70
C ALA A 1113 -15.62 32.96 -45.26
N THR A 1114 -14.54 33.75 -45.17
CA THR A 1114 -14.36 35.04 -44.43
C THR A 1114 -15.35 35.39 -43.29
N ILE A 1115 -15.02 36.09 -42.18
CA ILE A 1115 -14.03 37.15 -41.81
C ILE A 1115 -13.73 36.98 -40.29
N GLY A 1116 -12.59 37.33 -39.67
CA GLY A 1116 -11.27 37.84 -40.10
C GLY A 1116 -10.50 38.49 -38.92
N ASN A 1117 -9.18 38.66 -39.07
CA ASN A 1117 -8.31 39.76 -38.55
C ASN A 1117 -8.30 40.13 -37.03
N LEU A 1118 -7.17 40.44 -36.38
CA LEU A 1118 -5.86 40.94 -36.81
C LEU A 1118 -4.72 40.48 -35.87
N ALA A 1119 -3.47 40.52 -36.35
CA ALA A 1119 -2.25 40.41 -35.56
C ALA A 1119 -1.41 41.70 -35.68
N HIS A 1120 -0.54 41.99 -34.70
CA HIS A 1120 0.51 43.02 -34.87
C HIS A 1120 1.88 42.65 -34.25
N ASN A 1121 2.80 42.36 -35.15
CA ASN A 1121 4.26 42.63 -35.20
C ASN A 1121 5.02 43.22 -34.00
N VAL A 1122 6.03 42.47 -33.54
CA VAL A 1122 7.48 42.60 -33.92
C VAL A 1122 8.21 43.96 -33.76
N GLN A 1123 9.23 43.94 -32.88
CA GLN A 1123 10.54 44.66 -32.83
C GLN A 1123 10.64 46.21 -32.76
N GLY A 1124 11.57 46.70 -31.91
CA GLY A 1124 12.05 48.11 -31.97
C GLY A 1124 12.92 48.64 -30.80
N SER A 1125 14.20 48.26 -30.74
CA SER A 1125 15.38 49.06 -30.32
C SER A 1125 15.40 50.10 -29.15
N GLN A 1126 16.38 49.89 -28.24
CA GLN A 1126 17.38 50.85 -27.70
C GLN A 1126 17.10 51.93 -26.61
N GLN A 1127 18.08 51.98 -25.66
CA GLN A 1127 18.61 53.11 -24.87
C GLN A 1127 17.75 53.84 -23.80
N ASN A 1128 18.06 53.66 -22.50
CA ASN A 1128 19.01 54.54 -21.76
C ASN A 1128 19.25 54.13 -20.27
N TYR A 1129 20.46 54.43 -19.77
CA TYR A 1129 20.89 54.35 -18.35
C TYR A 1129 20.86 55.76 -17.71
N PRO A 1130 20.75 55.91 -16.37
CA PRO A 1130 21.94 56.15 -15.49
C PRO A 1130 21.76 55.66 -14.01
N GLN A 1131 22.73 55.47 -13.09
CA GLN A 1131 24.21 55.36 -13.05
C GLN A 1131 24.61 54.21 -12.06
N GLN A 1132 25.91 54.04 -11.77
CA GLN A 1132 26.47 53.44 -10.52
C GLN A 1132 27.17 54.55 -9.67
N PRO A 1133 27.77 54.26 -8.49
CA PRO A 1133 29.13 53.66 -8.43
C PRO A 1133 29.20 52.48 -7.42
N ASN A 1134 29.80 51.32 -7.68
CA ASN A 1134 31.11 50.95 -8.23
C ASN A 1134 32.28 51.05 -7.23
N ASN A 1135 32.94 49.91 -6.95
CA ASN A 1135 34.36 49.87 -6.55
C ASN A 1135 34.97 48.50 -6.94
N ASN A 1136 36.19 48.55 -7.47
CA ASN A 1136 36.81 47.56 -8.38
C ASN A 1136 37.52 46.37 -7.70
N ASN A 1137 37.52 45.20 -8.39
CA ASN A 1137 38.64 44.44 -9.02
C ASN A 1137 40.10 44.61 -8.47
N PRO A 1138 41.10 43.77 -8.86
CA PRO A 1138 41.13 42.67 -9.87
C PRO A 1138 41.73 41.34 -9.31
N GLU A 1139 42.03 40.24 -10.01
CA GLU A 1139 41.58 39.50 -11.23
C GLU A 1139 42.30 38.10 -11.25
N GLU A 1140 41.79 37.11 -12.02
CA GLU A 1140 42.47 35.89 -12.56
C GLU A 1140 43.11 34.85 -11.58
N LYS A 1141 42.85 33.53 -11.69
CA LYS A 1141 42.50 32.66 -12.83
C LYS A 1141 41.47 31.58 -12.48
#